data_AF-A6GQH6-F1
#
_entry.id   AF-A6GQH6-F1
#
_cell.length_a   1.000
_cell.length_b   1.000
_cell.length_c   1.000
_cell.angle_alpha   90.00
_cell.angle_beta   90.00
_cell.angle_gamma   90.00
#
_symmetry.space_group_name_H-M   'P 1'
#
loop_
_entity.id
_entity.type
_entity.pdbx_description
1 polymer ?
#
loop_
_entity_poly.entity_id
_entity_poly.type
_entity_poly.pdbx_seq_one_letter_code
_entity_poly.pdbx_strand_id
1 'polypeptide(L)'
;MQSSAGKKWFGRTPSEWLSSLPIFSLLLLTLIIGTGEMVHGQLLRLGERMFGDPENQVQYFLLRADPSAPTCEANPDIDALVAKQVADAESAPKSDLDLLFGDVAIDPNEIRASLEAARDQCRERYAVYERVSKAITPEVEVFREIETGFFGIFKFGTENRPLILLIMVAIAAISTTKHFHHISLRPPRTKKDFQVYSLAMLGANLLMTISASYYLKLQYDSGVAVENPLISIIAIALFAALSFISLKDVLKIPAQAEEGGSYGLGLLSIPLYAFMALNAGINFFMDDYIAGLAIYFGQITELSSIFLNLALYLWAGMLLKQTRVVSLFMDILKPWKLPPEVFTWIVLLAAAIPTAYTGASGVFVIAAGAIVYREVLASGARRPFALAATAMSGSLGVVLRPCLLIVVIAALNKEVTTSELYGWGLFVFILTSTIFMLIALLKAEGRVTERAKAKEALPQSLRALVPVSPYIVIVMLVVFGYEYLLDTKLDEFTAPVMLPVIMLFVIIFDKLRGGPTKVGGDTPADKKKNQGLEMAVRSATTETIGHIGALIMLMALSISVGGMIERSGLMSVVPAEMASIWGALTLFMIMMVFIGMVMDPFGAVILVSATVAPIAYSNGIHPVHFWMIVITAFELGYLSPPVALNQLLTRQVVGEAEMDKVADEVKGKAFYYRYERWLLPVYTLFIGLLIVTYGGQALINNADNLKPVSHFLGLDQLRPAVLDQSPTPAPEPAPAAEPMVDPVVDPVTDTMLDPTLPPADDLLGGEPPAAAAAATPSAAPAGPSPAQLQVEVTEVVSNWAAAWSARDVEGYLSFYSANFELPGAQSRAQWESQRRARIANKSSIEVDISNLNVQVNGEEATAEFDQAYKADKYSDNVRKTLRLKKEDGRWKIVTEQAS
;
A
#
# COMPACT_ATOMS: atom_id res chain seq x y z
N MET A 1 -14.00 27.27 11.56
CA MET A 1 -13.65 26.87 12.95
C MET A 1 -14.14 27.93 13.94
N GLN A 2 -15.24 27.67 14.63
CA GLN A 2 -15.53 28.29 15.93
C GLN A 2 -15.74 27.15 16.92
N SER A 3 -15.06 27.18 18.06
CA SER A 3 -15.23 26.15 19.09
C SER A 3 -16.59 26.34 19.75
N SER A 4 -17.39 25.28 19.83
CA SER A 4 -18.59 25.28 20.67
C SER A 4 -18.18 25.58 22.12
N ALA A 5 -18.92 26.45 22.80
CA ALA A 5 -18.65 26.89 24.18
C ALA A 5 -19.02 25.81 25.21
N GLY A 6 -18.51 24.58 25.03
CA GLY A 6 -18.71 23.46 25.94
C GLY A 6 -18.03 23.70 27.29
N LYS A 7 -18.70 23.28 28.37
CA LYS A 7 -18.18 23.33 29.74
C LYS A 7 -16.86 22.57 29.82
N LYS A 8 -15.75 23.27 30.06
CA LYS A 8 -14.41 22.67 30.13
C LYS A 8 -14.21 21.94 31.46
N TRP A 9 -13.69 20.72 31.40
CA TRP A 9 -13.31 19.88 32.53
C TRP A 9 -11.79 19.65 32.46
N PHE A 10 -11.07 20.02 33.52
CA PHE A 10 -9.60 20.10 33.52
C PHE A 10 -9.00 20.84 32.29
N GLY A 11 -9.62 21.95 31.90
CA GLY A 11 -9.19 22.76 30.75
C GLY A 11 -9.53 22.20 29.36
N ARG A 12 -10.12 21.00 29.29
CA ARG A 12 -10.46 20.28 28.05
C ARG A 12 -11.98 20.18 27.88
N THR A 13 -12.51 20.18 26.65
CA THR A 13 -13.93 19.88 26.40
C THR A 13 -14.20 18.37 26.42
N PRO A 14 -15.46 17.93 26.56
CA PRO A 14 -15.80 16.51 26.50
C PRO A 14 -15.46 15.85 25.16
N SER A 15 -15.52 16.58 24.03
CA SER A 15 -15.09 16.05 22.73
C SER A 15 -13.57 15.85 22.68
N GLU A 16 -12.78 16.80 23.20
CA GLU A 16 -11.33 16.67 23.24
C GLU A 16 -10.87 15.51 24.17
N TRP A 17 -11.61 15.19 25.23
CA TRP A 17 -11.38 13.99 26.05
C TRP A 17 -11.75 12.69 25.32
N LEU A 18 -12.87 12.66 24.60
CA LEU A 18 -13.43 11.44 24.00
C LEU A 18 -12.95 11.12 22.57
N SER A 19 -12.30 12.05 21.86
CA SER A 19 -11.67 11.77 20.56
C SER A 19 -10.21 12.18 20.46
N SER A 20 -9.83 13.37 20.95
CA SER A 20 -8.45 13.86 20.74
C SER A 20 -7.39 13.15 21.57
N LEU A 21 -7.69 12.75 22.82
CA LEU A 21 -6.75 11.97 23.62
C LEU A 21 -6.61 10.53 23.06
N PRO A 22 -7.69 9.75 22.82
CA PRO A 22 -7.57 8.42 22.22
C PRO A 22 -6.83 8.40 20.88
N ILE A 23 -7.12 9.33 19.96
CA ILE A 23 -6.44 9.37 18.65
C ILE A 23 -4.98 9.82 18.79
N PHE A 24 -4.65 10.71 19.72
CA PHE A 24 -3.23 10.98 20.04
C PHE A 24 -2.51 9.72 20.52
N SER A 25 -3.12 8.95 21.44
CA SER A 25 -2.56 7.70 21.92
C SER A 25 -2.41 6.63 20.83
N LEU A 26 -3.37 6.52 19.90
CA LEU A 26 -3.29 5.56 18.78
C LEU A 26 -2.24 5.97 17.74
N LEU A 27 -2.13 7.26 17.40
CA LEU A 27 -1.05 7.77 16.54
C LEU A 27 0.32 7.59 17.19
N LEU A 28 0.45 7.86 18.49
CA LEU A 28 1.70 7.66 19.24
C LEU A 28 2.05 6.16 19.35
N LEU A 29 1.07 5.28 19.57
CA LEU A 29 1.26 3.83 19.56
C LEU A 29 1.74 3.36 18.17
N THR A 30 1.10 3.83 17.09
CA THR A 30 1.51 3.53 15.71
C THR A 30 2.95 3.98 15.44
N LEU A 31 3.32 5.17 15.93
CA LEU A 31 4.68 5.71 15.83
C LEU A 31 5.70 4.86 16.62
N ILE A 32 5.33 4.40 17.81
CA ILE A 32 6.16 3.54 18.67
C ILE A 32 6.33 2.15 18.03
N ILE A 33 5.30 1.57 17.42
CA ILE A 33 5.38 0.29 16.69
C ILE A 33 6.37 0.42 15.53
N GLY A 34 6.17 1.40 14.64
CA GLY A 34 7.04 1.59 13.48
C GLY A 34 8.50 1.93 13.85
N THR A 35 8.72 2.66 14.94
CA THR A 35 10.09 2.90 15.45
C THR A 35 10.66 1.65 16.13
N GLY A 36 9.83 0.89 16.85
CA GLY A 36 10.20 -0.33 17.56
C GLY A 36 10.68 -1.43 16.63
N GLU A 37 10.04 -1.60 15.47
CA GLU A 37 10.48 -2.53 14.42
C GLU A 37 11.87 -2.17 13.87
N MET A 38 12.16 -0.88 13.67
CA MET A 38 13.51 -0.41 13.25
C MET A 38 14.57 -0.68 14.32
N VAL A 39 14.26 -0.39 15.59
CA VAL A 39 15.16 -0.64 16.73
C VAL A 39 15.40 -2.13 16.93
N HIS A 40 14.36 -2.96 16.82
CA HIS A 40 14.46 -4.41 16.90
C HIS A 40 15.28 -4.99 15.75
N GLY A 41 15.13 -4.47 14.53
CA GLY A 41 16.00 -4.80 13.40
C GLY A 41 17.48 -4.57 13.70
N GLN A 42 17.84 -3.49 14.40
CA GLN A 42 19.21 -3.31 14.89
C GLN A 42 19.59 -4.20 16.07
N LEU A 43 18.68 -4.51 17.01
CA LEU A 43 18.96 -5.46 18.08
C LEU A 43 19.27 -6.86 17.53
N LEU A 44 18.52 -7.33 16.52
CA LEU A 44 18.81 -8.60 15.85
C LEU A 44 20.18 -8.58 15.14
N ARG A 45 20.50 -7.52 14.40
CA ARG A 45 21.80 -7.33 13.75
C ARG A 45 22.96 -7.18 14.75
N LEU A 46 22.70 -6.62 15.93
CA LEU A 46 23.67 -6.50 17.00
C LEU A 46 23.90 -7.85 17.68
N GLY A 47 22.84 -8.62 17.93
CA GLY A 47 22.92 -10.00 18.40
C GLY A 47 23.73 -10.88 17.45
N GLU A 48 23.44 -10.83 16.14
CA GLU A 48 24.20 -11.57 15.12
C GLU A 48 25.69 -11.14 15.08
N ARG A 49 26.01 -9.87 15.33
CA ARG A 49 27.40 -9.37 15.37
C ARG A 49 28.15 -9.68 16.67
N MET A 50 27.46 -9.99 17.76
CA MET A 50 28.07 -10.29 19.07
C MET A 50 28.09 -11.78 19.39
N PHE A 51 27.12 -12.55 18.87
CA PHE A 51 26.88 -13.95 19.22
C PHE A 51 26.66 -14.88 18.02
N GLY A 52 26.65 -14.34 16.79
CA GLY A 52 26.65 -15.16 15.57
C GLY A 52 28.05 -15.70 15.27
N ASP A 53 28.15 -17.01 15.04
CA ASP A 53 29.37 -17.72 14.68
C ASP A 53 29.19 -18.45 13.33
N PRO A 54 29.70 -17.87 12.22
CA PRO A 54 29.64 -18.49 10.90
C PRO A 54 30.47 -19.78 10.77
N GLU A 55 31.54 -19.96 11.56
CA GLU A 55 32.39 -21.15 11.48
C GLU A 55 31.71 -22.37 12.11
N ASN A 56 30.96 -22.17 13.20
CA ASN A 56 30.15 -23.22 13.83
C ASN A 56 28.70 -23.30 13.29
N GLN A 57 28.32 -22.43 12.34
CA GLN A 57 26.96 -22.26 11.79
C GLN A 57 25.90 -21.89 12.85
N VAL A 58 26.27 -21.13 13.90
CA VAL A 58 25.34 -20.69 14.93
C VAL A 58 24.92 -19.25 14.65
N GLN A 59 23.73 -19.05 14.08
CA GLN A 59 23.12 -17.72 13.96
C GLN A 59 22.49 -17.30 15.29
N TYR A 60 22.48 -16.00 15.61
CA TYR A 60 21.82 -15.48 16.81
C TYR A 60 20.33 -15.85 16.84
N PHE A 61 19.68 -15.97 15.68
CA PHE A 61 18.29 -16.44 15.58
C PHE A 61 18.04 -17.78 16.33
N LEU A 62 18.99 -18.72 16.30
CA LEU A 62 18.89 -20.01 16.99
C LEU A 62 19.05 -19.90 18.51
N LEU A 63 19.67 -18.81 18.99
CA LEU A 63 19.91 -18.55 20.42
C LEU A 63 18.72 -17.84 21.11
N ARG A 64 17.73 -17.36 20.33
CA ARG A 64 16.57 -16.60 20.83
C ARG A 64 15.56 -17.42 21.64
N ALA A 65 15.68 -18.74 21.64
CA ALA A 65 14.86 -19.66 22.42
C ALA A 65 15.75 -20.72 23.09
N ASP A 66 15.28 -21.31 24.18
CA ASP A 66 15.99 -22.44 24.81
C ASP A 66 15.87 -23.70 23.93
N PRO A 67 16.97 -24.37 23.58
CA PRO A 67 16.94 -25.51 22.68
C PRO A 67 16.26 -26.69 23.37
N SER A 68 15.18 -27.21 22.76
CA SER A 68 14.53 -28.44 23.22
C SER A 68 15.34 -29.66 22.79
N ALA A 69 15.51 -30.61 23.72
CA ALA A 69 16.18 -31.88 23.41
C ALA A 69 15.35 -32.68 22.38
N PRO A 70 15.95 -33.19 21.29
CA PRO A 70 15.23 -34.05 20.36
C PRO A 70 14.65 -35.29 21.06
N THR A 71 13.41 -35.65 20.71
CA THR A 71 12.68 -36.80 21.27
C THR A 71 12.90 -38.10 20.50
N CYS A 72 13.70 -38.06 19.43
CA CYS A 72 14.04 -39.20 18.59
C CYS A 72 15.29 -39.92 19.11
N GLU A 73 15.47 -41.20 18.76
CA GLU A 73 16.66 -41.96 19.14
C GLU A 73 17.79 -41.74 18.10
N ALA A 74 18.99 -41.38 18.54
CA ALA A 74 20.10 -41.01 17.64
C ALA A 74 20.81 -42.20 16.96
N ASN A 75 20.64 -43.41 17.52
CA ASN A 75 21.17 -44.69 17.00
C ASN A 75 20.15 -45.82 17.30
N PRO A 76 19.00 -45.85 16.62
CA PRO A 76 18.08 -46.97 16.71
C PRO A 76 18.63 -48.16 15.89
N ASP A 77 18.27 -49.39 16.29
CA ASP A 77 18.57 -50.59 15.51
C ASP A 77 17.65 -50.64 14.28
N ILE A 78 18.19 -50.23 13.13
CA ILE A 78 17.45 -50.15 11.87
C ILE A 78 16.96 -51.53 11.43
N ASP A 79 17.76 -52.59 11.61
CA ASP A 79 17.38 -53.93 11.13
C ASP A 79 16.27 -54.53 12.01
N ALA A 80 16.31 -54.29 13.33
CA ALA A 80 15.22 -54.64 14.24
C ALA A 80 13.94 -53.83 13.94
N LEU A 81 14.06 -52.54 13.58
CA LEU A 81 12.91 -51.70 13.23
C LEU A 81 12.31 -52.04 11.86
N VAL A 82 13.13 -52.36 10.85
CA VAL A 82 12.64 -52.86 9.54
C VAL A 82 11.91 -54.19 9.75
N ALA A 83 12.51 -55.15 10.45
CA ALA A 83 11.87 -56.43 10.74
C ALA A 83 10.55 -56.27 11.49
N LYS A 84 10.49 -55.32 12.43
CA LYS A 84 9.25 -54.99 13.15
C LYS A 84 8.22 -54.34 12.24
N GLN A 85 8.56 -53.32 11.45
CA GLN A 85 7.60 -52.63 10.59
C GLN A 85 7.06 -53.52 9.47
N VAL A 86 7.88 -54.44 8.94
CA VAL A 86 7.41 -55.49 8.02
C VAL A 86 6.42 -56.42 8.72
N ALA A 87 6.72 -56.92 9.94
CA ALA A 87 5.81 -57.78 10.68
C ALA A 87 4.51 -57.09 11.14
N ASP A 88 4.59 -55.82 11.56
CA ASP A 88 3.43 -54.99 11.94
C ASP A 88 2.54 -54.72 10.70
N ALA A 89 3.12 -54.58 9.50
CA ALA A 89 2.38 -54.42 8.25
C ALA A 89 1.82 -55.74 7.69
N GLU A 90 2.55 -56.85 7.81
CA GLU A 90 2.05 -58.20 7.46
C GLU A 90 0.91 -58.68 8.37
N SER A 91 0.83 -58.16 9.60
CA SER A 91 -0.21 -58.52 10.59
C SER A 91 -1.34 -57.49 10.72
N ALA A 92 -1.28 -56.38 9.99
CA ALA A 92 -2.38 -55.41 9.92
C ALA A 92 -3.62 -56.03 9.23
N PRO A 93 -4.84 -55.77 9.73
CA PRO A 93 -6.05 -56.23 9.05
C PRO A 93 -6.23 -55.47 7.73
N LYS A 94 -6.13 -56.18 6.59
CA LYS A 94 -6.36 -55.63 5.26
C LYS A 94 -7.70 -54.88 5.21
N SER A 95 -7.66 -53.62 4.79
CA SER A 95 -8.85 -52.78 4.62
C SER A 95 -9.60 -53.14 3.33
N ASP A 96 -10.86 -52.73 3.23
CA ASP A 96 -11.67 -52.88 2.01
C ASP A 96 -11.02 -52.21 0.78
N LEU A 97 -10.08 -51.27 0.99
CA LEU A 97 -9.36 -50.60 -0.08
C LEU A 97 -8.13 -51.39 -0.56
N ASP A 98 -7.44 -52.10 0.32
CA ASP A 98 -6.28 -52.94 -0.04
C ASP A 98 -6.74 -54.10 -0.93
N LEU A 99 -7.96 -54.61 -0.70
CA LEU A 99 -8.64 -55.57 -1.56
C LEU A 99 -9.01 -55.02 -2.96
N LEU A 100 -9.09 -53.70 -3.12
CA LEU A 100 -9.48 -53.05 -4.39
C LEU A 100 -8.28 -52.79 -5.31
N PHE A 101 -7.09 -52.59 -4.74
CA PHE A 101 -5.87 -52.25 -5.48
C PHE A 101 -4.84 -53.40 -5.58
N GLY A 102 -5.06 -54.49 -4.84
CA GLY A 102 -4.22 -55.68 -4.87
C GLY A 102 -3.04 -55.60 -3.91
N ASP A 103 -2.42 -56.77 -3.67
CA ASP A 103 -1.33 -56.90 -2.69
C ASP A 103 -0.06 -56.17 -3.17
N VAL A 104 0.08 -54.92 -2.73
CA VAL A 104 1.32 -54.15 -2.88
C VAL A 104 2.42 -54.85 -2.10
N ALA A 105 3.44 -55.34 -2.82
CA ALA A 105 4.60 -55.97 -2.20
C ALA A 105 5.40 -54.92 -1.42
N ILE A 106 5.38 -55.03 -0.10
CA ILE A 106 6.13 -54.16 0.82
C ILE A 106 7.63 -54.41 0.60
N ASP A 107 8.36 -53.47 0.00
CA ASP A 107 9.82 -53.58 -0.17
C ASP A 107 10.54 -53.21 1.15
N PRO A 108 11.24 -54.15 1.82
CA PRO A 108 11.98 -53.85 3.04
C PRO A 108 13.12 -52.83 2.84
N ASN A 109 13.58 -52.62 1.60
CA ASN A 109 14.62 -51.65 1.28
C ASN A 109 14.10 -50.21 1.32
N GLU A 110 12.86 -49.95 0.92
CA GLU A 110 12.24 -48.62 1.04
C GLU A 110 11.96 -48.27 2.50
N ILE A 111 11.50 -49.25 3.30
CA ILE A 111 11.35 -49.12 4.75
C ILE A 111 12.71 -48.82 5.40
N ARG A 112 13.77 -49.56 5.02
CA ARG A 112 15.14 -49.27 5.50
C ARG A 112 15.55 -47.84 5.14
N ALA A 113 15.45 -47.43 3.88
CA ALA A 113 15.86 -46.09 3.44
C ALA A 113 15.11 -44.97 4.19
N SER A 114 13.81 -45.14 4.45
CA SER A 114 13.00 -44.22 5.26
C SER A 114 13.49 -44.12 6.71
N LEU A 115 13.79 -45.26 7.35
CA LEU A 115 14.32 -45.31 8.71
C LEU A 115 15.76 -44.76 8.82
N GLU A 116 16.59 -44.94 7.79
CA GLU A 116 17.93 -44.36 7.72
C GLU A 116 17.89 -42.84 7.56
N ALA A 117 17.00 -42.31 6.70
CA ALA A 117 16.76 -40.88 6.58
C ALA A 117 16.23 -40.27 7.89
N ALA A 118 15.32 -40.98 8.59
CA ALA A 118 14.81 -40.55 9.89
C ALA A 118 15.90 -40.54 10.98
N ARG A 119 16.78 -41.55 11.01
CA ARG A 119 17.98 -41.60 11.87
C ARG A 119 18.90 -40.41 11.62
N ASP A 120 19.21 -40.13 10.36
CA ASP A 120 20.21 -39.11 10.03
C ASP A 120 19.65 -37.69 10.21
N GLN A 121 18.36 -37.46 9.96
CA GLN A 121 17.67 -36.24 10.40
C GLN A 121 17.65 -36.11 11.94
N CYS A 122 17.49 -37.21 12.67
CA CYS A 122 17.58 -37.18 14.14
C CYS A 122 18.98 -36.78 14.63
N ARG A 123 20.03 -37.36 14.04
CA ARG A 123 21.44 -37.02 14.33
C ARG A 123 21.73 -35.55 14.02
N GLU A 124 21.23 -35.02 12.91
CA GLU A 124 21.35 -33.60 12.57
C GLU A 124 20.69 -32.72 13.63
N ARG A 125 19.48 -33.04 14.09
CA ARG A 125 18.80 -32.31 15.18
C ARG A 125 19.60 -32.34 16.48
N TYR A 126 20.24 -33.46 16.82
CA TYR A 126 21.17 -33.51 17.96
C TYR A 126 22.44 -32.68 17.74
N ALA A 127 23.02 -32.67 16.54
CA ALA A 127 24.20 -31.87 16.21
C ALA A 127 23.91 -30.35 16.16
N VAL A 128 22.67 -29.95 15.84
CA VAL A 128 22.20 -28.57 16.01
C VAL A 128 21.99 -28.26 17.49
N TYR A 129 21.25 -29.10 18.22
CA TYR A 129 21.02 -28.96 19.67
C TYR A 129 22.34 -28.78 20.44
N GLU A 130 23.34 -29.63 20.19
CA GLU A 130 24.62 -29.59 20.91
C GLU A 130 25.43 -28.32 20.60
N ARG A 131 25.41 -27.83 19.35
CA ARG A 131 26.08 -26.57 18.97
C ARG A 131 25.39 -25.35 19.56
N VAL A 132 24.06 -25.28 19.45
CA VAL A 132 23.25 -24.18 20.02
C VAL A 132 23.39 -24.13 21.54
N SER A 133 23.27 -25.29 22.22
CA SER A 133 23.43 -25.41 23.68
C SER A 133 24.82 -24.99 24.17
N LYS A 134 25.89 -25.27 23.41
CA LYS A 134 27.25 -24.81 23.72
C LYS A 134 27.48 -23.31 23.49
N ALA A 135 26.68 -22.68 22.64
CA ALA A 135 26.82 -21.26 22.29
C ALA A 135 25.98 -20.32 23.18
N ILE A 136 25.05 -20.86 23.98
CA ILE A 136 24.32 -20.08 24.99
C ILE A 136 25.27 -19.76 26.15
N THR A 137 25.54 -18.46 26.34
CA THR A 137 26.31 -17.92 27.45
C THR A 137 25.42 -16.99 28.30
N PRO A 138 25.81 -16.65 29.54
CA PRO A 138 25.06 -15.68 30.35
C PRO A 138 24.92 -14.30 29.69
N GLU A 139 25.83 -13.94 28.77
CA GLU A 139 25.74 -12.69 28.00
C GLU A 139 24.67 -12.78 26.90
N VAL A 140 24.52 -13.95 26.26
CA VAL A 140 23.42 -14.27 25.34
C VAL A 140 22.08 -14.24 26.07
N GLU A 141 21.99 -14.84 27.27
CA GLU A 141 20.75 -14.86 28.07
C GLU A 141 20.29 -13.45 28.44
N VAL A 142 21.18 -12.59 28.96
CA VAL A 142 20.87 -11.20 29.31
C VAL A 142 20.50 -10.38 28.07
N PHE A 143 21.19 -10.57 26.94
CA PHE A 143 20.83 -9.89 25.70
C PHE A 143 19.46 -10.34 25.16
N ARG A 144 19.18 -11.64 25.24
CA ARG A 144 17.89 -12.25 24.86
C ARG A 144 16.74 -11.71 25.70
N GLU A 145 16.90 -11.55 27.01
CA GLU A 145 15.88 -10.92 27.88
C GLU A 145 15.60 -9.47 27.45
N ILE A 146 16.63 -8.69 27.13
CA ILE A 146 16.49 -7.30 26.66
C ILE A 146 15.78 -7.25 25.29
N GLU A 147 16.20 -8.11 24.35
CA GLU A 147 15.66 -8.14 22.98
C GLU A 147 14.21 -8.64 22.95
N THR A 148 13.91 -9.75 23.64
CA THR A 148 12.55 -10.32 23.70
C THR A 148 11.61 -9.50 24.58
N GLY A 149 12.11 -8.88 25.66
CA GLY A 149 11.37 -7.92 26.46
C GLY A 149 11.00 -6.65 25.68
N PHE A 150 11.91 -6.16 24.84
CA PHE A 150 11.61 -5.06 23.91
C PHE A 150 10.61 -5.49 22.81
N PHE A 151 10.79 -6.69 22.25
CA PHE A 151 9.87 -7.29 21.26
C PHE A 151 8.43 -7.38 21.78
N GLY A 152 8.24 -7.86 23.02
CA GLY A 152 6.91 -8.01 23.62
C GLY A 152 6.07 -6.72 23.67
N ILE A 153 6.72 -5.56 23.80
CA ILE A 153 6.04 -4.25 23.90
C ILE A 153 5.37 -3.86 22.57
N PHE A 154 6.04 -4.07 21.43
CA PHE A 154 5.49 -3.69 20.12
C PHE A 154 4.91 -4.86 19.31
N LYS A 155 5.22 -6.12 19.66
CA LYS A 155 4.58 -7.32 19.09
C LYS A 155 3.06 -7.22 19.12
N PHE A 156 2.50 -6.92 20.30
CA PHE A 156 1.06 -6.70 20.48
C PHE A 156 0.50 -5.67 19.48
N GLY A 157 1.23 -4.57 19.27
CA GLY A 157 0.83 -3.52 18.33
C GLY A 157 0.94 -3.93 16.86
N THR A 158 1.93 -4.75 16.52
CA THR A 158 2.16 -5.29 15.17
C THR A 158 1.06 -6.28 14.78
N GLU A 159 0.75 -7.22 15.68
CA GLU A 159 -0.33 -8.21 15.51
C GLU A 159 -1.72 -7.54 15.46
N ASN A 160 -1.92 -6.43 16.18
CA ASN A 160 -3.21 -5.73 16.26
C ASN A 160 -3.33 -4.51 15.33
N ARG A 161 -2.46 -4.35 14.32
CA ARG A 161 -2.51 -3.24 13.33
C ARG A 161 -3.93 -3.02 12.74
N PRO A 162 -4.69 -4.05 12.32
CA PRO A 162 -6.07 -3.87 11.83
C PRO A 162 -7.02 -3.27 12.87
N LEU A 163 -6.91 -3.71 14.13
CA LEU A 163 -7.77 -3.28 15.22
C LEU A 163 -7.43 -1.86 15.70
N ILE A 164 -6.13 -1.51 15.74
CA ILE A 164 -5.66 -0.13 15.98
C ILE A 164 -6.24 0.82 14.93
N LEU A 165 -6.18 0.44 13.66
CA LEU A 165 -6.75 1.22 12.56
C LEU A 165 -8.27 1.36 12.69
N LEU A 166 -9.01 0.27 12.89
CA LEU A 166 -10.48 0.32 12.98
C LEU A 166 -10.96 1.17 14.16
N ILE A 167 -10.30 1.09 15.33
CA ILE A 167 -10.64 1.95 16.48
C ILE A 167 -10.32 3.41 16.17
N MET A 168 -9.18 3.71 15.54
CA MET A 168 -8.81 5.07 15.14
C MET A 168 -9.82 5.65 14.14
N VAL A 169 -10.16 4.91 13.08
CA VAL A 169 -11.17 5.28 12.08
C VAL A 169 -12.53 5.45 12.74
N ALA A 170 -12.94 4.56 13.65
CA ALA A 170 -14.23 4.65 14.31
C ALA A 170 -14.38 5.94 15.14
N ILE A 171 -13.39 6.25 15.99
CA ILE A 171 -13.39 7.47 16.80
C ILE A 171 -13.32 8.71 15.88
N ALA A 172 -12.54 8.65 14.81
CA ALA A 172 -12.36 9.76 13.87
C ALA A 172 -13.64 10.04 13.06
N ALA A 173 -14.26 9.02 12.47
CA ALA A 173 -15.50 9.15 11.71
C ALA A 173 -16.67 9.60 12.60
N ILE A 174 -16.81 9.05 13.82
CA ILE A 174 -17.80 9.50 14.81
C ILE A 174 -17.59 10.98 15.17
N SER A 175 -16.35 11.42 15.35
CA SER A 175 -16.03 12.83 15.61
C SER A 175 -16.33 13.71 14.40
N THR A 176 -15.99 13.26 13.19
CA THR A 176 -16.15 14.01 11.93
C THR A 176 -17.62 14.20 11.56
N THR A 177 -18.44 13.15 11.69
CA THR A 177 -19.89 13.20 11.49
C THR A 177 -20.55 14.20 12.42
N LYS A 178 -20.26 14.16 13.73
CA LYS A 178 -20.80 15.07 14.76
C LYS A 178 -20.47 16.56 14.54
N HIS A 179 -19.50 16.88 13.68
CA HIS A 179 -19.07 18.25 13.39
C HIS A 179 -19.34 18.68 11.94
N PHE A 180 -20.01 17.84 11.12
CA PHE A 180 -20.24 18.10 9.69
C PHE A 180 -18.93 18.39 8.93
N HIS A 181 -17.87 17.62 9.22
CA HIS A 181 -16.51 17.83 8.66
C HIS A 181 -16.15 16.88 7.51
N HIS A 182 -17.11 16.09 7.01
CA HIS A 182 -16.90 15.26 5.84
C HIS A 182 -16.77 16.07 4.54
N ILE A 183 -16.00 15.53 3.60
CA ILE A 183 -15.75 16.17 2.30
C ILE A 183 -17.02 16.06 1.43
N SER A 184 -17.49 17.19 0.92
CA SER A 184 -18.66 17.35 0.04
C SER A 184 -18.37 18.42 -1.02
N LEU A 185 -19.11 18.40 -2.14
CA LEU A 185 -18.91 19.36 -3.24
C LEU A 185 -19.28 20.81 -2.83
N ARG A 186 -20.20 20.95 -1.87
CA ARG A 186 -20.65 22.22 -1.28
C ARG A 186 -20.97 22.02 0.20
N PRO A 187 -20.35 22.77 1.13
CA PRO A 187 -20.71 22.67 2.55
C PRO A 187 -22.19 23.06 2.77
N PRO A 188 -22.95 22.34 3.61
CA PRO A 188 -24.34 22.70 3.90
C PRO A 188 -24.41 24.05 4.61
N ARG A 189 -25.30 24.95 4.14
CA ARG A 189 -25.58 26.24 4.79
C ARG A 189 -27.04 26.37 5.21
N THR A 190 -27.96 25.99 4.32
CA THR A 190 -29.41 26.17 4.54
C THR A 190 -30.05 24.97 5.22
N LYS A 191 -31.21 25.18 5.86
CA LYS A 191 -31.99 24.10 6.52
C LYS A 191 -32.24 22.88 5.60
N LYS A 192 -32.47 23.09 4.29
CA LYS A 192 -32.66 22.00 3.31
C LYS A 192 -31.35 21.29 2.93
N ASP A 193 -30.22 22.00 2.89
CA ASP A 193 -28.91 21.37 2.68
C ASP A 193 -28.64 20.38 3.83
N PHE A 194 -28.84 20.79 5.08
CA PHE A 194 -28.70 19.91 6.25
C PHE A 194 -29.67 18.72 6.26
N GLN A 195 -30.91 18.88 5.78
CA GLN A 195 -31.83 17.75 5.65
C GLN A 195 -31.33 16.71 4.64
N VAL A 196 -30.88 17.14 3.45
CA VAL A 196 -30.37 16.23 2.41
C VAL A 196 -29.06 15.57 2.86
N TYR A 197 -28.14 16.32 3.46
CA TYR A 197 -26.92 15.81 4.10
C TYR A 197 -27.24 14.68 5.09
N SER A 198 -28.11 14.95 6.07
CA SER A 198 -28.35 14.01 7.18
C SER A 198 -29.14 12.78 6.74
N LEU A 199 -30.06 12.93 5.77
CA LEU A 199 -30.81 11.80 5.20
C LEU A 199 -29.91 10.87 4.38
N ALA A 200 -29.02 11.42 3.54
CA ALA A 200 -28.07 10.63 2.77
C ALA A 200 -27.05 9.93 3.68
N MET A 201 -26.56 10.62 4.72
CA MET A 201 -25.71 10.03 5.76
C MET A 201 -26.44 8.90 6.51
N LEU A 202 -27.72 9.05 6.85
CA LEU A 202 -28.49 7.99 7.49
C LEU A 202 -28.62 6.76 6.58
N GLY A 203 -28.98 6.95 5.31
CA GLY A 203 -29.09 5.86 4.34
C GLY A 203 -27.77 5.12 4.14
N ALA A 204 -26.67 5.86 3.91
CA ALA A 204 -25.33 5.30 3.72
C ALA A 204 -24.87 4.46 4.93
N ASN A 205 -25.00 5.00 6.14
CA ASN A 205 -24.53 4.31 7.34
C ASN A 205 -25.43 3.13 7.72
N LEU A 206 -26.75 3.19 7.46
CA LEU A 206 -27.65 2.04 7.64
C LEU A 206 -27.30 0.90 6.68
N LEU A 207 -27.04 1.22 5.41
CA LEU A 207 -26.69 0.24 4.38
C LEU A 207 -25.35 -0.47 4.70
N MET A 208 -24.35 0.29 5.18
CA MET A 208 -23.12 -0.27 5.76
C MET A 208 -23.40 -1.17 6.97
N THR A 209 -24.31 -0.77 7.88
CA THR A 209 -24.64 -1.55 9.08
C THR A 209 -25.28 -2.89 8.72
N ILE A 210 -26.20 -2.89 7.75
CA ILE A 210 -26.85 -4.09 7.21
C ILE A 210 -25.81 -4.99 6.54
N SER A 211 -24.99 -4.45 5.65
CA SER A 211 -23.96 -5.19 4.92
C SER A 211 -22.95 -5.85 5.86
N ALA A 212 -22.45 -5.11 6.87
CA ALA A 212 -21.49 -5.64 7.84
C ALA A 212 -22.12 -6.71 8.77
N SER A 213 -23.40 -6.56 9.11
CA SER A 213 -24.13 -7.57 9.88
C SER A 213 -24.33 -8.86 9.07
N TYR A 214 -24.62 -8.73 7.77
CA TYR A 214 -24.77 -9.87 6.86
C TYR A 214 -23.42 -10.57 6.60
N TYR A 215 -22.32 -9.80 6.48
CA TYR A 215 -20.98 -10.35 6.35
C TYR A 215 -20.54 -11.13 7.60
N LEU A 216 -20.79 -10.60 8.81
CA LEU A 216 -20.51 -11.34 10.06
C LEU A 216 -21.35 -12.63 10.16
N LYS A 217 -22.61 -12.60 9.72
CA LYS A 217 -23.42 -13.82 9.63
C LYS A 217 -22.79 -14.82 8.64
N LEU A 218 -22.42 -14.39 7.44
CA LEU A 218 -21.79 -15.23 6.42
C LEU A 218 -20.47 -15.86 6.91
N GLN A 219 -19.69 -15.15 7.73
CA GLN A 219 -18.50 -15.69 8.38
C GLN A 219 -18.84 -16.88 9.30
N TYR A 220 -19.86 -16.77 10.16
CA TYR A 220 -20.29 -17.88 11.03
C TYR A 220 -20.97 -19.02 10.27
N ASP A 221 -21.80 -18.72 9.28
CA ASP A 221 -22.51 -19.70 8.46
C ASP A 221 -21.56 -20.52 7.55
N SER A 222 -20.31 -20.07 7.37
CA SER A 222 -19.32 -20.73 6.49
C SER A 222 -18.76 -22.06 7.00
N GLY A 223 -18.95 -22.38 8.29
CA GLY A 223 -18.35 -23.55 8.95
C GLY A 223 -16.85 -23.44 9.25
N VAL A 224 -16.18 -22.36 8.84
CA VAL A 224 -14.76 -22.09 9.13
C VAL A 224 -14.63 -21.34 10.46
N ALA A 225 -13.58 -21.62 11.24
CA ALA A 225 -13.29 -20.91 12.47
C ALA A 225 -12.94 -19.42 12.18
N VAL A 226 -13.78 -18.50 12.65
CA VAL A 226 -13.58 -17.06 12.44
C VAL A 226 -12.44 -16.56 13.33
N GLU A 227 -11.27 -16.29 12.75
CA GLU A 227 -10.05 -15.91 13.48
C GLU A 227 -10.23 -14.68 14.40
N ASN A 228 -10.88 -13.62 13.89
CA ASN A 228 -10.97 -12.32 14.56
C ASN A 228 -12.35 -11.65 14.38
N PRO A 229 -13.43 -12.18 15.00
CA PRO A 229 -14.78 -11.62 14.87
C PRO A 229 -14.90 -10.17 15.39
N LEU A 230 -13.96 -9.72 16.23
CA LEU A 230 -13.87 -8.34 16.71
C LEU A 230 -13.78 -7.32 15.56
N ILE A 231 -13.15 -7.65 14.44
CA ILE A 231 -13.04 -6.77 13.26
C ILE A 231 -14.43 -6.41 12.73
N SER A 232 -15.24 -7.42 12.43
CA SER A 232 -16.61 -7.26 11.93
C SER A 232 -17.51 -6.59 12.96
N ILE A 233 -17.38 -6.94 14.25
CA ILE A 233 -18.15 -6.33 15.35
C ILE A 233 -17.84 -4.83 15.51
N ILE A 234 -16.56 -4.41 15.41
CA ILE A 234 -16.18 -2.99 15.47
C ILE A 234 -16.73 -2.22 14.26
N ALA A 235 -16.73 -2.82 13.06
CA ALA A 235 -17.33 -2.21 11.87
C ALA A 235 -18.85 -2.02 12.04
N ILE A 236 -19.58 -3.04 12.51
CA ILE A 236 -21.03 -2.94 12.80
C ILE A 236 -21.29 -1.84 13.84
N ALA A 237 -20.54 -1.83 14.95
CA ALA A 237 -20.68 -0.84 16.02
C ALA A 237 -20.41 0.60 15.54
N LEU A 238 -19.42 0.78 14.66
CA LEU A 238 -19.13 2.06 14.01
C LEU A 238 -20.32 2.54 13.18
N PHE A 239 -20.79 1.74 12.23
CA PHE A 239 -21.86 2.18 11.32
C PHE A 239 -23.22 2.31 12.02
N ALA A 240 -23.50 1.50 13.04
CA ALA A 240 -24.66 1.69 13.91
C ALA A 240 -24.58 3.03 14.68
N ALA A 241 -23.41 3.38 15.23
CA ALA A 241 -23.21 4.67 15.91
C ALA A 241 -23.33 5.86 14.94
N LEU A 242 -22.80 5.75 13.73
CA LEU A 242 -22.96 6.78 12.68
C LEU A 242 -24.42 6.93 12.23
N SER A 243 -25.15 5.82 12.12
CA SER A 243 -26.59 5.81 11.82
C SER A 243 -27.40 6.52 12.91
N PHE A 244 -27.13 6.22 14.19
CA PHE A 244 -27.81 6.88 15.31
C PHE A 244 -27.54 8.40 15.38
N ILE A 245 -26.30 8.82 15.10
CA ILE A 245 -25.95 10.25 15.00
C ILE A 245 -26.70 10.90 13.83
N SER A 246 -26.66 10.27 12.65
CA SER A 246 -27.34 10.78 11.45
C SER A 246 -28.86 10.89 11.64
N LEU A 247 -29.49 9.91 12.28
CA LEU A 247 -30.92 9.92 12.64
C LEU A 247 -31.27 11.09 13.56
N LYS A 248 -30.45 11.35 14.58
CA LYS A 248 -30.61 12.51 15.45
C LYS A 248 -30.48 13.83 14.68
N ASP A 249 -29.55 13.92 13.74
CA ASP A 249 -29.30 15.14 12.98
C ASP A 249 -30.36 15.37 11.87
N VAL A 250 -31.02 14.31 11.38
CA VAL A 250 -32.29 14.41 10.61
C VAL A 250 -33.41 14.99 11.47
N LEU A 251 -33.56 14.50 12.72
CA LEU A 251 -34.61 14.94 13.63
C LEU A 251 -34.36 16.34 14.24
N LYS A 252 -33.12 16.82 14.28
CA LYS A 252 -32.75 18.10 14.90
C LYS A 252 -31.68 18.86 14.11
N ILE A 253 -32.14 19.57 13.08
CA ILE A 253 -31.35 20.49 12.24
C ILE A 253 -30.55 21.50 13.10
N PRO A 254 -29.28 21.80 12.78
CA PRO A 254 -28.49 22.79 13.50
C PRO A 254 -29.11 24.19 13.54
N ALA A 255 -29.09 24.83 14.71
CA ALA A 255 -29.64 26.18 14.92
C ALA A 255 -28.86 27.32 14.20
N GLN A 256 -27.75 26.99 13.54
CA GLN A 256 -26.95 27.90 12.73
C GLN A 256 -27.33 27.87 11.23
N ALA A 257 -28.30 27.04 10.83
CA ALA A 257 -28.69 26.87 9.43
C ALA A 257 -29.50 28.06 8.89
N GLU A 258 -29.08 28.59 7.74
CA GLU A 258 -29.74 29.68 7.01
C GLU A 258 -31.14 29.25 6.53
N GLU A 259 -32.09 30.19 6.47
CA GLU A 259 -33.43 29.92 5.94
C GLU A 259 -33.45 29.94 4.41
N GLY A 260 -34.15 28.98 3.79
CA GLY A 260 -34.27 28.86 2.33
C GLY A 260 -33.71 27.55 1.78
N GLY A 261 -32.96 27.64 0.67
CA GLY A 261 -32.37 26.49 -0.03
C GLY A 261 -33.29 25.78 -1.03
N SER A 262 -32.71 24.87 -1.82
CA SER A 262 -33.39 24.02 -2.80
C SER A 262 -32.82 22.59 -2.73
N TYR A 263 -33.68 21.57 -2.75
CA TYR A 263 -33.27 20.17 -2.57
C TYR A 263 -32.26 19.70 -3.62
N GLY A 264 -32.40 20.12 -4.89
CA GLY A 264 -31.42 19.78 -5.94
C GLY A 264 -30.02 20.38 -5.71
N LEU A 265 -29.94 21.58 -5.12
CA LEU A 265 -28.67 22.18 -4.68
C LEU A 265 -28.15 21.58 -3.35
N GLY A 266 -29.04 20.93 -2.59
CA GLY A 266 -28.71 20.16 -1.39
C GLY A 266 -28.02 18.82 -1.70
N LEU A 267 -28.27 18.22 -2.87
CA LEU A 267 -27.56 17.00 -3.31
C LEU A 267 -26.03 17.20 -3.36
N LEU A 268 -25.58 18.41 -3.74
CA LEU A 268 -24.16 18.78 -3.74
C LEU A 268 -23.53 18.87 -2.33
N SER A 269 -24.35 18.85 -1.28
CA SER A 269 -23.88 18.81 0.12
C SER A 269 -23.78 17.41 0.71
N ILE A 270 -24.22 16.37 -0.01
CA ILE A 270 -23.99 14.98 0.41
C ILE A 270 -22.47 14.72 0.49
N PRO A 271 -21.97 14.13 1.59
CA PRO A 271 -20.59 13.69 1.68
C PRO A 271 -20.21 12.68 0.60
N LEU A 272 -19.02 12.83 0.03
CA LEU A 272 -18.54 11.96 -1.07
C LEU A 272 -18.52 10.49 -0.65
N TYR A 273 -18.07 10.17 0.57
CA TYR A 273 -18.09 8.79 1.09
C TYR A 273 -19.51 8.22 1.21
N ALA A 274 -20.49 9.06 1.60
CA ALA A 274 -21.89 8.65 1.72
C ALA A 274 -22.55 8.47 0.35
N PHE A 275 -22.19 9.30 -0.63
CA PHE A 275 -22.58 9.12 -2.03
C PHE A 275 -22.01 7.82 -2.60
N MET A 276 -20.73 7.53 -2.38
CA MET A 276 -20.09 6.27 -2.79
C MET A 276 -20.76 5.05 -2.12
N ALA A 277 -20.97 5.09 -0.80
CA ALA A 277 -21.65 4.03 -0.05
C ALA A 277 -23.07 3.76 -0.55
N LEU A 278 -23.83 4.81 -0.90
CA LEU A 278 -25.18 4.66 -1.45
C LEU A 278 -25.15 4.05 -2.85
N ASN A 279 -24.28 4.50 -3.75
CA ASN A 279 -24.24 3.97 -5.12
C ASN A 279 -23.76 2.51 -5.15
N ALA A 280 -22.61 2.22 -4.54
CA ALA A 280 -22.07 0.85 -4.47
C ALA A 280 -23.00 -0.07 -3.68
N GLY A 281 -23.53 0.39 -2.54
CA GLY A 281 -24.40 -0.42 -1.69
C GLY A 281 -25.74 -0.74 -2.33
N ILE A 282 -26.33 0.20 -3.08
CA ILE A 282 -27.58 -0.05 -3.81
C ILE A 282 -27.33 -1.04 -4.96
N ASN A 283 -26.24 -0.92 -5.71
CA ASN A 283 -25.93 -1.90 -6.76
C ASN A 283 -25.64 -3.30 -6.18
N PHE A 284 -24.79 -3.43 -5.15
CA PHE A 284 -24.56 -4.71 -4.49
C PHE A 284 -25.84 -5.32 -3.89
N PHE A 285 -26.83 -4.50 -3.48
CA PHE A 285 -28.13 -4.99 -3.02
C PHE A 285 -29.07 -5.41 -4.16
N MET A 286 -28.93 -4.82 -5.35
CA MET A 286 -29.65 -5.25 -6.57
C MET A 286 -29.06 -6.52 -7.18
N ASP A 287 -27.76 -6.76 -6.98
CA ASP A 287 -27.02 -7.93 -7.45
C ASP A 287 -27.05 -9.10 -6.43
N ASP A 288 -28.02 -9.09 -5.50
CA ASP A 288 -28.19 -10.00 -4.32
C ASP A 288 -26.97 -10.14 -3.39
N TYR A 289 -25.90 -9.37 -3.62
CA TYR A 289 -24.61 -9.44 -2.93
C TYR A 289 -24.54 -8.52 -1.71
N ILE A 290 -25.49 -8.67 -0.78
CA ILE A 290 -25.71 -7.78 0.39
C ILE A 290 -24.42 -7.55 1.22
N ALA A 291 -23.54 -8.56 1.34
CA ALA A 291 -22.28 -8.46 2.09
C ALA A 291 -21.17 -7.65 1.38
N GLY A 292 -21.29 -7.38 0.07
CA GLY A 292 -20.21 -6.83 -0.76
C GLY A 292 -19.68 -5.48 -0.30
N LEU A 293 -20.57 -4.59 0.16
CA LEU A 293 -20.18 -3.26 0.62
C LEU A 293 -19.25 -3.34 1.85
N ALA A 294 -19.52 -4.27 2.77
CA ALA A 294 -18.68 -4.55 3.93
C ALA A 294 -17.40 -5.33 3.59
N ILE A 295 -17.44 -6.25 2.61
CA ILE A 295 -16.26 -7.00 2.15
C ILE A 295 -15.21 -6.04 1.55
N TYR A 296 -15.61 -5.19 0.60
CA TYR A 296 -14.66 -4.22 0.01
C TYR A 296 -14.25 -3.11 0.98
N PHE A 297 -15.12 -2.72 1.93
CA PHE A 297 -14.68 -1.88 3.06
C PHE A 297 -13.65 -2.60 3.95
N GLY A 298 -13.74 -3.94 4.04
CA GLY A 298 -12.83 -4.80 4.78
C GLY A 298 -11.38 -4.70 4.32
N GLN A 299 -11.10 -4.43 3.04
CA GLN A 299 -9.72 -4.34 2.51
C GLN A 299 -8.84 -3.28 3.19
N ILE A 300 -9.41 -2.33 3.95
CA ILE A 300 -8.61 -1.41 4.79
C ILE A 300 -7.90 -2.13 5.95
N THR A 301 -8.36 -3.31 6.37
CA THR A 301 -7.74 -4.13 7.43
C THR A 301 -6.52 -4.90 6.89
N GLU A 302 -6.66 -5.48 5.70
CA GLU A 302 -5.59 -6.12 4.92
C GLU A 302 -4.48 -5.10 4.64
N LEU A 303 -4.84 -3.94 4.10
CA LEU A 303 -3.92 -2.83 3.79
C LEU A 303 -3.62 -1.95 5.02
N SER A 304 -3.83 -2.43 6.24
CA SER A 304 -3.84 -1.58 7.45
C SER A 304 -2.55 -0.79 7.68
N SER A 305 -1.38 -1.34 7.32
CA SER A 305 -0.11 -0.61 7.40
C SER A 305 -0.09 0.66 6.54
N ILE A 306 -0.73 0.66 5.38
CA ILE A 306 -0.78 1.81 4.45
C ILE A 306 -1.68 2.90 5.05
N PHE A 307 -2.84 2.53 5.57
CA PHE A 307 -3.78 3.47 6.20
C PHE A 307 -3.25 4.04 7.53
N LEU A 308 -2.52 3.25 8.32
CA LEU A 308 -1.80 3.72 9.51
C LEU A 308 -0.67 4.69 9.13
N ASN A 309 0.12 4.39 8.10
CA ASN A 309 1.15 5.28 7.58
C ASN A 309 0.55 6.59 7.03
N LEU A 310 -0.61 6.53 6.35
CA LEU A 310 -1.34 7.74 5.93
C LEU A 310 -1.81 8.57 7.13
N ALA A 311 -2.27 7.95 8.22
CA ALA A 311 -2.66 8.66 9.43
C ALA A 311 -1.47 9.38 10.10
N LEU A 312 -0.27 8.80 10.07
CA LEU A 312 0.96 9.46 10.49
C LEU A 312 1.36 10.61 9.54
N TYR A 313 1.28 10.42 8.22
CA TYR A 313 1.52 11.49 7.22
C TYR A 313 0.54 12.67 7.38
N LEU A 314 -0.75 12.38 7.58
CA LEU A 314 -1.79 13.36 7.93
C LEU A 314 -1.39 14.14 9.17
N TRP A 315 -0.96 13.45 10.23
CA TRP A 315 -0.53 14.08 11.47
C TRP A 315 0.74 14.94 11.29
N ALA A 316 1.74 14.47 10.52
CA ALA A 316 2.94 15.23 10.19
C ALA A 316 2.61 16.55 9.45
N GLY A 317 1.71 16.52 8.47
CA GLY A 317 1.22 17.74 7.80
C GLY A 317 0.50 18.69 8.76
N MET A 318 -0.30 18.16 9.67
CA MET A 318 -1.02 18.96 10.67
C MET A 318 -0.11 19.49 11.80
N LEU A 319 1.03 18.84 12.07
CA LEU A 319 2.11 19.35 12.91
C LEU A 319 2.88 20.46 12.18
N LEU A 320 3.26 20.28 10.91
CA LEU A 320 3.92 21.29 10.08
C LEU A 320 3.17 22.63 10.08
N LYS A 321 1.83 22.58 10.04
CA LYS A 321 0.91 23.75 10.15
C LYS A 321 1.06 24.56 11.44
N GLN A 322 1.52 23.94 12.54
CA GLN A 322 1.77 24.62 13.82
C GLN A 322 3.13 25.33 13.89
N THR A 323 4.01 25.06 12.93
CA THR A 323 5.37 25.63 12.86
C THR A 323 5.40 26.99 12.16
N ARG A 324 6.52 27.69 12.28
CA ARG A 324 6.82 28.88 11.47
C ARG A 324 7.59 28.59 10.18
N VAL A 325 7.95 27.34 9.88
CA VAL A 325 8.88 26.96 8.79
C VAL A 325 8.42 27.51 7.43
N VAL A 326 7.15 27.31 7.06
CA VAL A 326 6.60 27.80 5.77
C VAL A 326 6.71 29.31 5.65
N SER A 327 6.33 30.07 6.68
CA SER A 327 6.44 31.54 6.68
C SER A 327 7.89 32.03 6.59
N LEU A 328 8.81 31.42 7.35
CA LEU A 328 10.22 31.80 7.34
C LEU A 328 10.91 31.47 6.00
N PHE A 329 10.48 30.40 5.32
CA PHE A 329 10.90 30.12 3.95
C PHE A 329 10.44 31.21 2.98
N MET A 330 9.18 31.66 3.06
CA MET A 330 8.68 32.74 2.20
C MET A 330 9.43 34.07 2.43
N ASP A 331 9.88 34.33 3.66
CA ASP A 331 10.71 35.50 3.98
C ASP A 331 12.10 35.49 3.31
N ILE A 332 12.61 34.33 2.85
CA ILE A 332 13.82 34.25 2.01
C ILE A 332 13.54 34.78 0.59
N LEU A 333 12.32 34.60 0.07
CA LEU A 333 11.95 34.95 -1.30
C LEU A 333 11.51 36.41 -1.45
N LYS A 334 10.86 36.98 -0.43
CA LYS A 334 10.31 38.36 -0.45
C LYS A 334 11.30 39.46 -0.88
N PRO A 335 12.60 39.45 -0.51
CA PRO A 335 13.57 40.47 -0.92
C PRO A 335 13.78 40.60 -2.44
N TRP A 336 13.47 39.57 -3.23
CA TRP A 336 13.71 39.55 -4.68
C TRP A 336 12.71 40.35 -5.51
N LYS A 337 11.53 40.68 -4.95
CA LYS A 337 10.43 41.40 -5.65
C LYS A 337 10.07 40.81 -7.02
N LEU A 338 10.04 39.47 -7.10
CA LEU A 338 9.77 38.75 -8.34
C LEU A 338 8.34 39.05 -8.87
N PRO A 339 8.11 38.93 -10.19
CA PRO A 339 6.75 38.93 -10.74
C PRO A 339 5.89 37.83 -10.07
N PRO A 340 4.58 38.05 -9.85
CA PRO A 340 3.71 37.10 -9.16
C PRO A 340 3.74 35.68 -9.74
N GLU A 341 3.88 35.55 -11.06
CA GLU A 341 3.93 34.28 -11.78
C GLU A 341 5.21 33.49 -11.45
N VAL A 342 6.37 34.16 -11.47
CA VAL A 342 7.68 33.56 -11.16
C VAL A 342 7.82 33.28 -9.67
N PHE A 343 7.32 34.18 -8.82
CA PHE A 343 7.22 33.95 -7.38
C PHE A 343 6.39 32.69 -7.10
N THR A 344 5.22 32.58 -7.72
CA THR A 344 4.32 31.43 -7.57
C THR A 344 4.94 30.13 -8.06
N TRP A 345 5.64 30.14 -9.19
CA TRP A 345 6.37 28.96 -9.67
C TRP A 345 7.42 28.47 -8.66
N ILE A 346 8.21 29.37 -8.06
CA ILE A 346 9.17 29.00 -7.00
C ILE A 346 8.44 28.50 -5.74
N VAL A 347 7.30 29.10 -5.37
CA VAL A 347 6.45 28.64 -4.27
C VAL A 347 5.90 27.23 -4.54
N LEU A 348 5.53 26.89 -5.77
CA LEU A 348 5.08 25.55 -6.15
C LEU A 348 6.21 24.53 -6.12
N LEU A 349 7.40 24.86 -6.64
CA LEU A 349 8.59 24.02 -6.53
C LEU A 349 8.95 23.74 -5.07
N ALA A 350 8.90 24.77 -4.22
CA ALA A 350 9.19 24.66 -2.79
C ALA A 350 8.09 23.95 -2.00
N ALA A 351 6.84 23.99 -2.47
CA ALA A 351 5.71 23.25 -1.89
C ALA A 351 5.73 21.76 -2.25
N ALA A 352 6.23 21.39 -3.43
CA ALA A 352 6.29 20.00 -3.87
C ALA A 352 7.06 19.09 -2.89
N ILE A 353 8.09 19.62 -2.21
CA ILE A 353 8.87 18.92 -1.19
C ILE A 353 8.00 18.54 0.03
N PRO A 354 7.45 19.49 0.84
CA PRO A 354 6.55 19.14 1.92
C PRO A 354 5.27 18.44 1.46
N THR A 355 4.80 18.65 0.23
CA THR A 355 3.69 17.87 -0.35
C THR A 355 4.01 16.38 -0.39
N ALA A 356 5.14 15.97 -0.97
CA ALA A 356 5.58 14.58 -0.98
C ALA A 356 5.73 14.02 0.45
N TYR A 357 6.32 14.80 1.36
CA TYR A 357 6.44 14.50 2.78
C TYR A 357 5.12 14.57 3.58
N THR A 358 3.98 14.92 2.97
CA THR A 358 2.63 14.77 3.57
C THR A 358 1.85 13.58 3.01
N GLY A 359 2.50 12.72 2.23
CA GLY A 359 1.95 11.44 1.77
C GLY A 359 0.89 11.51 0.67
N ALA A 360 0.08 12.58 0.63
CA ALA A 360 -0.97 12.78 -0.39
C ALA A 360 -1.29 14.27 -0.64
N SER A 361 -1.56 14.62 -1.91
CA SER A 361 -1.82 16.00 -2.40
C SER A 361 -2.68 16.86 -1.47
N GLY A 362 -3.87 16.34 -1.11
CA GLY A 362 -4.86 17.10 -0.35
C GLY A 362 -4.39 17.52 1.04
N VAL A 363 -3.48 16.76 1.67
CA VAL A 363 -2.98 17.01 3.02
C VAL A 363 -2.18 18.31 3.06
N PHE A 364 -1.33 18.55 2.05
CA PHE A 364 -0.58 19.81 1.96
C PHE A 364 -1.50 21.02 1.75
N VAL A 365 -2.53 20.88 0.89
CA VAL A 365 -3.53 21.95 0.68
C VAL A 365 -4.25 22.28 2.00
N ILE A 366 -4.62 21.26 2.77
CA ILE A 366 -5.23 21.37 4.12
C ILE A 366 -4.29 22.04 5.15
N ALA A 367 -3.00 21.69 5.12
CA ALA A 367 -2.00 22.16 6.07
C ALA A 367 -1.52 23.58 5.78
N ALA A 368 -1.06 23.83 4.55
CA ALA A 368 -0.33 25.04 4.15
C ALA A 368 -1.02 25.87 3.06
N GLY A 369 -2.07 25.37 2.40
CA GLY A 369 -2.72 26.06 1.28
C GLY A 369 -3.23 27.47 1.60
N ALA A 370 -3.74 27.70 2.81
CA ALA A 370 -4.14 29.05 3.26
C ALA A 370 -2.96 30.03 3.43
N ILE A 371 -1.73 29.53 3.62
CA ILE A 371 -0.50 30.32 3.65
C ILE A 371 -0.06 30.61 2.21
N VAL A 372 -0.02 29.59 1.34
CA VAL A 372 0.29 29.71 -0.09
C VAL A 372 -0.61 30.76 -0.75
N TYR A 373 -1.94 30.67 -0.56
CA TYR A 373 -2.90 31.64 -1.06
C TYR A 373 -2.56 33.08 -0.65
N ARG A 374 -2.25 33.29 0.63
CA ARG A 374 -1.97 34.62 1.20
C ARG A 374 -0.65 35.20 0.72
N GLU A 375 0.40 34.40 0.63
CA GLU A 375 1.73 34.86 0.19
C GLU A 375 1.76 35.11 -1.32
N VAL A 376 1.09 34.26 -2.12
CA VAL A 376 0.88 34.51 -3.55
C VAL A 376 0.06 35.79 -3.76
N LEU A 377 -1.05 35.98 -3.04
CA LEU A 377 -1.83 37.22 -3.09
C LEU A 377 -1.01 38.45 -2.64
N ALA A 378 -0.17 38.32 -1.61
CA ALA A 378 0.71 39.38 -1.12
C ALA A 378 1.83 39.77 -2.11
N SER A 379 2.21 38.89 -3.05
CA SER A 379 3.10 39.23 -4.16
C SER A 379 2.47 40.16 -5.21
N GLY A 380 1.14 40.39 -5.13
CA GLY A 380 0.36 41.14 -6.11
C GLY A 380 -0.43 40.27 -7.09
N ALA A 381 -0.53 38.96 -6.85
CA ALA A 381 -1.26 38.04 -7.72
C ALA A 381 -2.77 38.30 -7.73
N ARG A 382 -3.41 37.98 -8.87
CA ARG A 382 -4.86 38.02 -9.04
C ARG A 382 -5.50 36.88 -8.21
N ARG A 383 -6.62 37.11 -7.52
CA ARG A 383 -7.22 36.09 -6.62
C ARG A 383 -7.55 34.74 -7.28
N PRO A 384 -8.10 34.66 -8.51
CA PRO A 384 -8.35 33.37 -9.17
C PRO A 384 -7.05 32.58 -9.40
N PHE A 385 -5.99 33.26 -9.81
CA PHE A 385 -4.64 32.71 -9.96
C PHE A 385 -4.05 32.23 -8.63
N ALA A 386 -4.19 33.00 -7.54
CA ALA A 386 -3.76 32.57 -6.21
C ALA A 386 -4.50 31.32 -5.71
N LEU A 387 -5.79 31.16 -6.06
CA LEU A 387 -6.54 29.93 -5.78
C LEU A 387 -6.09 28.75 -6.67
N ALA A 388 -5.83 28.97 -7.97
CA ALA A 388 -5.26 27.95 -8.86
C ALA A 388 -3.92 27.42 -8.33
N ALA A 389 -3.01 28.31 -7.95
CA ALA A 389 -1.72 27.97 -7.35
C ALA A 389 -1.88 27.19 -6.03
N THR A 390 -2.85 27.58 -5.20
CA THR A 390 -3.13 26.87 -3.95
C THR A 390 -3.55 25.42 -4.22
N ALA A 391 -4.44 25.20 -5.20
CA ALA A 391 -4.86 23.85 -5.59
C ALA A 391 -3.72 23.03 -6.22
N MET A 392 -2.86 23.64 -7.05
CA MET A 392 -1.72 22.96 -7.66
C MET A 392 -0.57 22.63 -6.72
N SER A 393 -0.45 23.33 -5.59
CA SER A 393 0.59 23.05 -4.59
C SER A 393 0.46 21.65 -3.96
N GLY A 394 -0.75 21.08 -3.96
CA GLY A 394 -0.98 19.66 -3.63
C GLY A 394 -0.59 18.71 -4.77
N SER A 395 -1.00 18.98 -6.01
CA SER A 395 -0.78 18.03 -7.11
C SER A 395 0.68 17.83 -7.49
N LEU A 396 1.47 18.91 -7.59
CA LEU A 396 2.82 18.83 -8.20
C LEU A 396 3.82 17.98 -7.42
N GLY A 397 3.60 17.71 -6.13
CA GLY A 397 4.53 16.93 -5.30
C GLY A 397 4.26 15.43 -5.23
N VAL A 398 3.14 14.92 -5.75
CA VAL A 398 2.72 13.51 -5.58
C VAL A 398 3.61 12.52 -6.33
N VAL A 399 4.29 12.97 -7.38
CA VAL A 399 5.24 12.15 -8.17
C VAL A 399 6.65 12.09 -7.57
N LEU A 400 6.88 12.65 -6.37
CA LEU A 400 8.20 12.73 -5.73
C LEU A 400 8.28 11.81 -4.49
N ARG A 401 9.49 11.34 -4.16
CA ARG A 401 9.76 10.63 -2.89
C ARG A 401 9.47 11.55 -1.70
N PRO A 402 8.81 11.09 -0.63
CA PRO A 402 8.38 9.71 -0.32
C PRO A 402 6.85 9.47 -0.49
N CYS A 403 6.20 9.97 -1.55
CA CYS A 403 4.74 9.95 -1.64
C CYS A 403 4.12 8.53 -1.64
N LEU A 404 3.24 8.28 -0.65
CA LEU A 404 2.64 6.96 -0.37
C LEU A 404 1.89 6.35 -1.56
N LEU A 405 1.35 7.14 -2.49
CA LEU A 405 0.63 6.63 -3.65
C LEU A 405 1.49 5.70 -4.53
N ILE A 406 2.77 6.02 -4.73
CA ILE A 406 3.71 5.21 -5.51
C ILE A 406 4.06 3.90 -4.78
N VAL A 407 4.09 3.92 -3.45
CA VAL A 407 4.25 2.70 -2.63
C VAL A 407 3.08 1.74 -2.82
N VAL A 408 1.85 2.26 -2.87
CA VAL A 408 0.64 1.44 -3.06
C VAL A 408 0.59 0.84 -4.47
N ILE A 409 1.06 1.57 -5.49
CA ILE A 409 1.18 1.04 -6.86
C ILE A 409 2.15 -0.15 -6.90
N ALA A 410 3.37 0.00 -6.37
CA ALA A 410 4.36 -1.08 -6.35
C ALA A 410 3.96 -2.26 -5.43
N ALA A 411 3.23 -2.01 -4.35
CA ALA A 411 2.71 -3.06 -3.46
C ALA A 411 1.58 -3.90 -4.11
N LEU A 412 0.86 -3.33 -5.08
CA LEU A 412 -0.27 -3.98 -5.77
C LEU A 412 0.06 -4.41 -7.21
N ASN A 413 1.29 -4.20 -7.68
CA ASN A 413 1.70 -4.51 -9.06
C ASN A 413 3.19 -4.90 -9.11
N LYS A 414 3.48 -6.18 -9.41
CA LYS A 414 4.86 -6.71 -9.41
C LYS A 414 5.72 -6.24 -10.60
N GLU A 415 5.11 -5.63 -11.62
CA GLU A 415 5.80 -5.20 -12.86
C GLU A 415 6.48 -3.83 -12.76
N VAL A 416 6.43 -3.16 -11.59
CA VAL A 416 7.00 -1.82 -11.38
C VAL A 416 7.59 -1.64 -9.97
N THR A 417 8.82 -1.14 -9.88
CA THR A 417 9.40 -0.75 -8.58
C THR A 417 9.05 0.70 -8.22
N THR A 418 9.04 1.02 -6.93
CA THR A 418 8.98 2.42 -6.48
C THR A 418 10.13 3.23 -7.06
N SER A 419 11.31 2.62 -7.19
CA SER A 419 12.55 3.28 -7.59
C SER A 419 12.46 3.93 -8.97
N GLU A 420 11.90 3.21 -9.94
CA GLU A 420 11.66 3.64 -11.33
C GLU A 420 10.54 4.67 -11.41
N LEU A 421 9.42 4.42 -10.73
CA LEU A 421 8.25 5.29 -10.73
C LEU A 421 8.61 6.69 -10.20
N TYR A 422 9.43 6.76 -9.15
CA TYR A 422 9.95 8.04 -8.65
C TYR A 422 11.00 8.68 -9.57
N GLY A 423 11.80 7.88 -10.28
CA GLY A 423 12.77 8.40 -11.26
C GLY A 423 12.07 9.12 -12.41
N TRP A 424 11.05 8.49 -12.99
CA TRP A 424 10.19 9.09 -14.01
C TRP A 424 9.31 10.21 -13.45
N GLY A 425 8.82 10.06 -12.22
CA GLY A 425 8.05 11.08 -11.51
C GLY A 425 8.79 12.41 -11.38
N LEU A 426 10.11 12.41 -11.17
CA LEU A 426 10.93 13.64 -11.17
C LEU A 426 10.89 14.37 -12.52
N PHE A 427 10.92 13.66 -13.64
CA PHE A 427 10.79 14.25 -14.97
C PHE A 427 9.37 14.79 -15.22
N VAL A 428 8.33 14.07 -14.79
CA VAL A 428 6.93 14.54 -14.86
C VAL A 428 6.72 15.81 -14.02
N PHE A 429 7.34 15.90 -12.83
CA PHE A 429 7.34 17.11 -12.00
C PHE A 429 7.99 18.31 -12.70
N ILE A 430 9.22 18.13 -13.23
CA ILE A 430 9.94 19.21 -13.93
C ILE A 430 9.16 19.67 -15.17
N LEU A 431 8.57 18.73 -15.93
CA LEU A 431 7.73 18.99 -17.08
C LEU A 431 6.49 19.81 -16.72
N THR A 432 5.65 19.31 -15.81
CA THR A 432 4.40 19.97 -15.40
C THR A 432 4.63 21.32 -14.72
N SER A 433 5.68 21.43 -13.90
CA SER A 433 6.11 22.69 -13.29
C SER A 433 6.59 23.73 -14.33
N THR A 434 7.30 23.28 -15.37
CA THR A 434 7.74 24.15 -16.48
C THR A 434 6.56 24.58 -17.35
N ILE A 435 5.60 23.68 -17.63
CA ILE A 435 4.36 24.02 -18.34
C ILE A 435 3.55 25.06 -17.53
N PHE A 436 3.46 24.91 -16.20
CA PHE A 436 2.83 25.92 -15.34
C PHE A 436 3.49 27.30 -15.51
N MET A 437 4.82 27.36 -15.40
CA MET A 437 5.58 28.60 -15.54
C MET A 437 5.34 29.26 -16.90
N LEU A 438 5.37 28.49 -17.99
CA LEU A 438 5.13 28.98 -19.34
C LEU A 438 3.71 29.52 -19.52
N ILE A 439 2.68 28.78 -19.08
CA ILE A 439 1.28 29.24 -19.18
C ILE A 439 1.05 30.49 -18.31
N ALA A 440 1.61 30.53 -17.10
CA ALA A 440 1.50 31.69 -16.21
C ALA A 440 2.14 32.94 -16.85
N LEU A 441 3.38 32.83 -17.36
CA LEU A 441 4.07 33.93 -18.03
C LEU A 441 3.34 34.39 -19.31
N LEU A 442 2.77 33.47 -20.08
CA LEU A 442 1.95 33.77 -21.27
C LEU A 442 0.57 34.41 -20.93
N LYS A 443 0.20 34.48 -19.64
CA LYS A 443 -1.07 35.03 -19.14
C LYS A 443 -0.89 36.14 -18.09
N ALA A 444 0.32 36.69 -17.95
CA ALA A 444 0.61 37.78 -17.03
C ALA A 444 0.06 39.13 -17.55
N GLU A 445 -0.86 39.75 -16.81
CA GLU A 445 -1.50 41.03 -17.18
C GLU A 445 -0.64 42.28 -16.83
N GLY A 446 0.64 42.25 -17.22
CA GLY A 446 1.63 43.29 -16.90
C GLY A 446 1.86 43.49 -15.39
N ARG A 447 2.55 44.54 -14.95
CA ARG A 447 3.79 45.09 -15.53
C ARG A 447 4.97 44.29 -14.97
N VAL A 448 6.12 44.35 -15.63
CA VAL A 448 7.39 43.92 -15.00
C VAL A 448 7.58 44.72 -13.72
N THR A 449 7.48 44.08 -12.56
CA THR A 449 7.89 44.66 -11.28
C THR A 449 9.37 45.03 -11.35
N GLU A 450 9.76 46.15 -10.74
CA GLU A 450 11.17 46.52 -10.62
C GLU A 450 11.90 45.46 -9.77
N ARG A 451 12.50 44.48 -10.46
CA ARG A 451 13.24 43.38 -9.85
C ARG A 451 14.34 43.97 -8.99
N ALA A 452 14.40 43.58 -7.72
CA ALA A 452 15.48 43.99 -6.85
C ALA A 452 16.82 43.52 -7.46
N LYS A 453 17.81 44.41 -7.53
CA LYS A 453 19.13 44.04 -8.07
C LYS A 453 19.68 42.91 -7.20
N ALA A 454 20.25 41.87 -7.81
CA ALA A 454 20.72 40.69 -7.07
C ALA A 454 21.72 41.05 -5.95
N LYS A 455 22.54 42.09 -6.14
CA LYS A 455 23.47 42.65 -5.13
C LYS A 455 22.78 43.19 -3.87
N GLU A 456 21.52 43.59 -3.96
CA GLU A 456 20.71 44.12 -2.85
C GLU A 456 19.83 43.03 -2.22
N ALA A 457 19.26 42.14 -3.04
CA ALA A 457 18.36 41.06 -2.58
C ALA A 457 19.10 39.88 -1.93
N LEU A 458 20.24 39.46 -2.48
CA LEU A 458 21.02 38.32 -1.99
C LEU A 458 21.47 38.47 -0.52
N PRO A 459 22.08 39.58 -0.06
CA PRO A 459 22.46 39.72 1.35
C PRO A 459 21.26 39.81 2.31
N GLN A 460 20.07 40.18 1.82
CA GLN A 460 18.83 40.16 2.61
C GLN A 460 18.29 38.72 2.73
N SER A 461 18.28 37.97 1.64
CA SER A 461 17.86 36.56 1.61
C SER A 461 18.79 35.67 2.45
N LEU A 462 20.11 35.93 2.41
CA LEU A 462 21.08 35.24 3.27
C LEU A 462 20.87 35.55 4.77
N ARG A 463 20.44 36.77 5.12
CA ARG A 463 20.02 37.10 6.50
C ARG A 463 18.71 36.39 6.88
N ALA A 464 17.77 36.23 5.94
CA ALA A 464 16.54 35.46 6.13
C ALA A 464 16.77 33.92 6.24
N LEU A 465 17.93 33.42 5.78
CA LEU A 465 18.32 32.02 6.01
C LEU A 465 18.76 31.74 7.47
N VAL A 466 19.27 32.74 8.20
CA VAL A 466 19.73 32.62 9.60
C VAL A 466 18.63 32.19 10.59
N PRO A 467 17.37 32.70 10.55
CA PRO A 467 16.30 32.15 11.38
C PRO A 467 15.89 30.74 10.95
N VAL A 468 16.08 30.35 9.67
CA VAL A 468 15.70 29.03 9.11
C VAL A 468 16.73 27.94 9.41
N SER A 469 18.02 28.25 9.45
CA SER A 469 19.09 27.26 9.55
C SER A 469 18.99 26.29 10.75
N PRO A 470 18.49 26.67 11.95
CA PRO A 470 18.35 25.70 13.04
C PRO A 470 17.29 24.63 12.79
N TYR A 471 16.23 24.92 12.02
CA TYR A 471 15.26 23.88 11.63
C TYR A 471 15.89 22.89 10.66
N ILE A 472 16.71 23.38 9.71
CA ILE A 472 17.49 22.51 8.80
C ILE A 472 18.42 21.62 9.63
N VAL A 473 19.16 22.19 10.60
CA VAL A 473 20.04 21.41 11.49
C VAL A 473 19.27 20.35 12.29
N ILE A 474 18.05 20.65 12.77
CA ILE A 474 17.20 19.67 13.47
C ILE A 474 16.76 18.53 12.53
N VAL A 475 16.32 18.84 11.31
CA VAL A 475 15.96 17.82 10.31
C VAL A 475 17.16 16.93 10.01
N MET A 476 18.32 17.51 9.72
CA MET A 476 19.55 16.76 9.44
C MET A 476 20.00 15.93 10.64
N LEU A 477 19.92 16.45 11.87
CA LEU A 477 20.30 15.73 13.09
C LEU A 477 19.40 14.52 13.33
N VAL A 478 18.09 14.66 13.14
CA VAL A 478 17.17 13.52 13.30
C VAL A 478 17.36 12.49 12.18
N VAL A 479 17.50 12.91 10.92
CA VAL A 479 17.73 11.98 9.79
C VAL A 479 19.07 11.24 9.95
N PHE A 480 20.17 11.93 10.25
CA PHE A 480 21.44 11.27 10.57
C PHE A 480 21.38 10.45 11.86
N GLY A 481 20.50 10.79 12.80
CA GLY A 481 20.22 9.97 13.98
C GLY A 481 19.66 8.60 13.59
N TYR A 482 18.66 8.55 12.72
CA TYR A 482 18.12 7.29 12.19
C TYR A 482 19.13 6.56 11.29
N GLU A 483 19.90 7.28 10.47
CA GLU A 483 20.89 6.66 9.58
C GLU A 483 22.08 6.05 10.36
N TYR A 484 22.61 6.72 11.39
CA TYR A 484 23.78 6.21 12.13
C TYR A 484 23.45 5.33 13.35
N LEU A 485 22.31 5.53 14.03
CA LEU A 485 21.94 4.68 15.19
C LEU A 485 21.03 3.53 14.79
N LEU A 486 20.24 3.66 13.72
CA LEU A 486 19.23 2.67 13.31
C LEU A 486 19.48 2.07 11.92
N ASP A 487 20.59 2.42 11.24
CA ASP A 487 20.90 2.05 9.83
C ASP A 487 19.68 2.20 8.90
N THR A 488 18.86 3.22 9.17
CA THR A 488 17.56 3.45 8.56
C THR A 488 17.59 4.80 7.84
N LYS A 489 17.48 4.77 6.51
CA LYS A 489 17.54 5.97 5.67
C LYS A 489 16.14 6.54 5.47
N LEU A 490 16.04 7.84 5.21
CA LEU A 490 14.74 8.49 4.95
C LEU A 490 14.24 8.14 3.54
N ASP A 491 13.44 7.07 3.47
CA ASP A 491 12.83 6.52 2.26
C ASP A 491 11.30 6.47 2.36
N GLU A 492 10.63 5.98 1.31
CA GLU A 492 9.18 5.86 1.23
C GLU A 492 8.50 4.94 2.26
N PHE A 493 9.24 3.99 2.86
CA PHE A 493 8.70 3.06 3.86
C PHE A 493 8.86 3.58 5.30
N THR A 494 9.91 4.34 5.55
CA THR A 494 10.35 4.83 6.88
C THR A 494 9.91 6.27 7.15
N ALA A 495 9.74 7.09 6.11
CA ALA A 495 9.21 8.44 6.17
C ALA A 495 7.90 8.61 6.98
N PRO A 496 6.89 7.72 6.91
CA PRO A 496 5.68 7.83 7.73
C PRO A 496 5.98 7.91 9.23
N VAL A 497 7.04 7.24 9.69
CA VAL A 497 7.47 7.19 11.09
C VAL A 497 8.42 8.34 11.42
N MET A 498 9.41 8.63 10.56
CA MET A 498 10.38 9.68 10.82
C MET A 498 9.78 11.09 10.79
N LEU A 499 8.83 11.39 9.92
CA LEU A 499 8.35 12.76 9.72
C LEU A 499 7.55 13.32 10.91
N PRO A 500 6.64 12.57 11.57
CA PRO A 500 6.09 12.99 12.85
C PRO A 500 7.16 13.29 13.91
N VAL A 501 8.21 12.47 14.01
CA VAL A 501 9.32 12.68 14.96
C VAL A 501 10.08 13.98 14.64
N ILE A 502 10.45 14.18 13.37
CA ILE A 502 11.09 15.41 12.90
C ILE A 502 10.21 16.64 13.17
N MET A 503 8.90 16.56 12.89
CA MET A 503 7.95 17.66 13.15
C MET A 503 7.76 17.93 14.65
N LEU A 504 7.76 16.91 15.51
CA LEU A 504 7.72 17.08 16.96
C LEU A 504 8.98 17.81 17.47
N PHE A 505 10.18 17.41 17.05
CA PHE A 505 11.42 18.13 17.40
C PHE A 505 11.44 19.57 16.88
N VAL A 506 10.96 19.80 15.64
CA VAL A 506 10.82 21.14 15.06
C VAL A 506 9.85 22.01 15.88
N ILE A 507 8.69 21.48 16.32
CA ILE A 507 7.75 22.23 17.18
C ILE A 507 8.36 22.48 18.56
N ILE A 508 8.99 21.48 19.19
CA ILE A 508 9.64 21.62 20.50
C ILE A 508 10.65 22.79 20.44
N PHE A 509 11.51 22.82 19.43
CA PHE A 509 12.44 23.92 19.23
C PHE A 509 11.77 25.26 18.91
N ASP A 510 10.77 25.29 18.01
CA ASP A 510 10.05 26.52 17.62
C ASP A 510 9.40 27.21 18.83
N LYS A 511 8.89 26.42 19.79
CA LYS A 511 8.30 26.91 21.04
C LYS A 511 9.35 27.26 22.10
N LEU A 512 10.39 26.43 22.28
CA LEU A 512 11.51 26.73 23.21
C LEU A 512 12.23 28.04 22.85
N ARG A 513 12.37 28.36 21.55
CA ARG A 513 13.05 29.58 21.07
C ARG A 513 12.28 30.87 21.38
N GLY A 514 11.02 30.81 21.81
CA GLY A 514 10.27 31.89 22.48
C GLY A 514 10.04 33.22 21.73
N GLY A 515 10.59 33.39 20.53
CA GLY A 515 10.63 34.69 19.86
C GLY A 515 9.26 35.18 19.39
N PRO A 516 8.78 36.38 19.79
CA PRO A 516 7.55 36.95 19.28
C PRO A 516 7.73 37.43 17.84
N THR A 517 6.86 37.00 16.93
CA THR A 517 6.86 37.46 15.53
C THR A 517 6.37 38.90 15.43
N LYS A 518 7.29 39.87 15.25
CA LYS A 518 6.98 41.27 14.92
C LYS A 518 6.50 41.47 13.47
N VAL A 519 5.94 40.44 12.84
CA VAL A 519 5.48 40.41 11.46
C VAL A 519 4.14 39.67 11.44
N GLY A 520 3.11 40.30 10.88
CA GLY A 520 1.71 39.88 11.03
C GLY A 520 0.96 40.78 12.01
N GLY A 521 -0.26 41.19 11.63
CA GLY A 521 -1.12 42.07 12.44
C GLY A 521 -1.95 41.32 13.46
N ASP A 522 -3.03 41.96 13.94
CA ASP A 522 -3.90 41.46 15.02
C ASP A 522 -4.82 40.28 14.63
N THR A 523 -4.43 39.50 13.61
CA THR A 523 -5.22 38.42 13.01
C THR A 523 -5.39 37.21 13.94
N PRO A 524 -6.57 36.57 14.00
CA PRO A 524 -6.80 35.38 14.84
C PRO A 524 -5.88 34.19 14.55
N ALA A 525 -5.32 34.10 13.34
CA ALA A 525 -4.36 33.06 12.95
C ALA A 525 -3.03 33.19 13.72
N ASP A 526 -2.57 34.41 13.97
CA ASP A 526 -1.27 34.65 14.62
C ASP A 526 -1.39 34.51 16.15
N LYS A 527 -2.58 34.79 16.70
CA LYS A 527 -2.93 34.44 18.08
C LYS A 527 -3.01 32.92 18.32
N LYS A 528 -3.20 32.09 17.28
CA LYS A 528 -3.02 30.62 17.36
C LYS A 528 -1.54 30.21 17.46
N LYS A 529 -0.61 30.95 16.83
CA LYS A 529 0.82 30.56 16.78
C LYS A 529 1.56 30.67 18.12
N ASN A 530 1.14 31.56 19.02
CA ASN A 530 1.74 31.73 20.36
C ASN A 530 1.26 30.72 21.42
N GLN A 531 0.61 29.63 21.01
CA GLN A 531 0.19 28.54 21.89
C GLN A 531 1.39 27.64 22.28
N GLY A 532 1.44 27.20 23.54
CA GLY A 532 2.50 26.33 24.07
C GLY A 532 2.47 24.90 23.49
N LEU A 533 3.53 24.12 23.78
CA LEU A 533 3.79 22.81 23.16
C LEU A 533 2.60 21.85 23.18
N GLU A 534 2.01 21.59 24.36
CA GLU A 534 0.82 20.71 24.49
C GLU A 534 -0.30 21.19 23.57
N MET A 535 -0.62 22.48 23.60
CA MET A 535 -1.73 23.05 22.83
C MET A 535 -1.46 23.03 21.32
N ALA A 536 -0.21 23.18 20.89
CA ALA A 536 0.18 23.05 19.48
C ALA A 536 -0.02 21.62 18.98
N VAL A 537 0.57 20.62 19.66
CA VAL A 537 0.43 19.19 19.31
C VAL A 537 -1.05 18.77 19.38
N ARG A 538 -1.78 19.24 20.40
CA ARG A 538 -3.21 18.99 20.57
C ARG A 538 -4.07 19.65 19.48
N SER A 539 -3.75 20.85 19.01
CA SER A 539 -4.45 21.46 17.87
C SER A 539 -4.14 20.73 16.56
N ALA A 540 -2.89 20.28 16.35
CA ALA A 540 -2.53 19.44 15.23
C ALA A 540 -3.35 18.14 15.24
N THR A 541 -3.32 17.38 16.34
CA THR A 541 -4.09 16.14 16.48
C THR A 541 -5.59 16.38 16.32
N THR A 542 -6.18 17.37 17.00
CA THR A 542 -7.63 17.64 16.92
C THR A 542 -8.09 17.98 15.50
N GLU A 543 -7.28 18.72 14.74
CA GLU A 543 -7.55 18.96 13.32
C GLU A 543 -7.34 17.67 12.48
N THR A 544 -6.31 16.86 12.79
CA THR A 544 -6.04 15.56 12.15
C THR A 544 -7.21 14.58 12.27
N ILE A 545 -7.95 14.56 13.40
CA ILE A 545 -9.15 13.71 13.60
C ILE A 545 -10.15 13.89 12.45
N GLY A 546 -10.42 15.14 12.06
CA GLY A 546 -11.37 15.46 11.00
C GLY A 546 -10.90 14.98 9.63
N HIS A 547 -9.60 14.97 9.40
CA HIS A 547 -9.01 14.54 8.13
C HIS A 547 -8.86 13.01 8.04
N ILE A 548 -8.47 12.32 9.12
CA ILE A 548 -8.55 10.85 9.22
C ILE A 548 -10.00 10.38 8.99
N GLY A 549 -10.95 10.96 9.72
CA GLY A 549 -12.35 10.54 9.71
C GLY A 549 -13.12 10.89 8.43
N ALA A 550 -12.62 11.83 7.62
CA ALA A 550 -13.18 12.14 6.30
C ALA A 550 -12.44 11.44 5.16
N LEU A 551 -11.10 11.41 5.18
CA LEU A 551 -10.28 10.88 4.07
C LEU A 551 -10.23 9.35 4.08
N ILE A 552 -9.99 8.71 5.22
CA ILE A 552 -9.97 7.23 5.25
C ILE A 552 -11.36 6.65 4.96
N MET A 553 -12.43 7.32 5.41
CA MET A 553 -13.80 6.95 5.01
C MET A 553 -14.04 7.13 3.50
N LEU A 554 -13.54 8.22 2.91
CA LEU A 554 -13.63 8.45 1.46
C LEU A 554 -12.87 7.36 0.67
N MET A 555 -11.64 7.04 1.07
CA MET A 555 -10.83 5.98 0.46
C MET A 555 -11.49 4.61 0.59
N ALA A 556 -11.94 4.23 1.80
CA ALA A 556 -12.54 2.94 2.06
C ALA A 556 -13.81 2.69 1.22
N LEU A 557 -14.67 3.71 1.08
CA LEU A 557 -15.86 3.61 0.22
C LEU A 557 -15.53 3.79 -1.27
N SER A 558 -14.40 4.43 -1.62
CA SER A 558 -13.88 4.43 -2.98
C SER A 558 -13.34 3.06 -3.39
N ILE A 559 -12.84 2.24 -2.46
CA ILE A 559 -12.52 0.82 -2.70
C ILE A 559 -13.81 0.03 -2.98
N SER A 560 -14.87 0.26 -2.19
CA SER A 560 -16.19 -0.35 -2.46
C SER A 560 -16.77 0.01 -3.83
N VAL A 561 -16.53 1.23 -4.33
CA VAL A 561 -16.89 1.63 -5.71
C VAL A 561 -15.97 0.97 -6.75
N GLY A 562 -14.69 0.73 -6.44
CA GLY A 562 -13.81 -0.08 -7.29
C GLY A 562 -14.35 -1.50 -7.47
N GLY A 563 -14.66 -2.18 -6.36
CA GLY A 563 -15.27 -3.51 -6.37
C GLY A 563 -16.64 -3.59 -7.06
N MET A 564 -17.43 -2.50 -6.99
CA MET A 564 -18.66 -2.36 -7.76
C MET A 564 -18.38 -2.33 -9.27
N ILE A 565 -17.43 -1.51 -9.71
CA ILE A 565 -17.05 -1.39 -11.14
C ILE A 565 -16.48 -2.70 -11.67
N GLU A 566 -15.61 -3.36 -10.91
CA GLU A 566 -15.06 -4.70 -11.19
C GLU A 566 -16.18 -5.72 -11.42
N ARG A 567 -17.11 -5.87 -10.46
CA ARG A 567 -18.20 -6.86 -10.53
C ARG A 567 -19.28 -6.52 -11.57
N SER A 568 -19.46 -5.24 -11.92
CA SER A 568 -20.45 -4.81 -12.91
C SER A 568 -20.19 -5.31 -14.35
N GLY A 569 -19.03 -5.94 -14.59
CA GLY A 569 -18.65 -6.43 -15.92
C GLY A 569 -18.31 -5.31 -16.93
N LEU A 570 -18.30 -4.03 -16.52
CA LEU A 570 -18.03 -2.88 -17.39
C LEU A 570 -16.70 -3.01 -18.16
N MET A 571 -15.71 -3.67 -17.56
CA MET A 571 -14.41 -3.93 -18.17
C MET A 571 -14.46 -4.93 -19.34
N SER A 572 -15.49 -5.77 -19.46
CA SER A 572 -15.69 -6.66 -20.62
C SER A 572 -16.07 -5.88 -21.90
N VAL A 573 -16.47 -4.61 -21.77
CA VAL A 573 -16.76 -3.70 -22.89
C VAL A 573 -15.46 -3.11 -23.47
N VAL A 574 -14.34 -3.19 -22.75
CA VAL A 574 -13.01 -2.82 -23.24
C VAL A 574 -12.46 -3.99 -24.06
N PRO A 575 -12.20 -3.84 -25.38
CA PRO A 575 -11.68 -4.96 -26.17
C PRO A 575 -10.28 -5.35 -25.70
N ALA A 576 -10.06 -6.66 -25.51
CA ALA A 576 -8.80 -7.20 -25.00
C ALA A 576 -7.60 -6.93 -25.92
N GLU A 577 -7.84 -6.79 -27.24
CA GLU A 577 -6.84 -6.43 -28.24
C GLU A 577 -7.24 -5.15 -28.99
N MET A 578 -6.31 -4.21 -29.11
CA MET A 578 -6.43 -2.95 -29.83
C MET A 578 -5.57 -2.98 -31.09
N ALA A 579 -6.14 -2.62 -32.24
CA ALA A 579 -5.42 -2.56 -33.53
C ALA A 579 -4.29 -1.48 -33.58
N SER A 580 -4.07 -0.71 -32.52
CA SER A 580 -2.96 0.24 -32.41
C SER A 580 -2.72 0.65 -30.95
N ILE A 581 -1.45 0.60 -30.52
CA ILE A 581 -0.98 1.08 -29.20
C ILE A 581 -1.39 2.55 -28.97
N TRP A 582 -1.41 3.39 -30.01
CA TRP A 582 -1.86 4.78 -29.91
C TRP A 582 -3.35 4.91 -29.60
N GLY A 583 -4.17 3.97 -30.12
CA GLY A 583 -5.59 3.87 -29.77
C GLY A 583 -5.78 3.41 -28.32
N ALA A 584 -5.06 2.37 -27.91
CA ALA A 584 -5.04 1.86 -26.54
C ALA A 584 -4.66 2.96 -25.52
N LEU A 585 -3.54 3.65 -25.74
CA LEU A 585 -3.08 4.79 -24.94
C LEU A 585 -4.13 5.90 -24.84
N THR A 586 -4.82 6.21 -25.94
CA THR A 586 -5.89 7.23 -25.95
C THR A 586 -7.06 6.79 -25.07
N LEU A 587 -7.50 5.53 -25.21
CA LEU A 587 -8.60 4.95 -24.44
C LEU A 587 -8.28 4.90 -22.94
N PHE A 588 -7.12 4.34 -22.56
CA PHE A 588 -6.68 4.26 -21.17
C PHE A 588 -6.48 5.65 -20.56
N MET A 589 -5.86 6.60 -21.27
CA MET A 589 -5.70 7.98 -20.78
C MET A 589 -7.05 8.64 -20.46
N ILE A 590 -8.04 8.53 -21.35
CA ILE A 590 -9.39 9.09 -21.12
C ILE A 590 -10.07 8.40 -19.93
N MET A 591 -9.96 7.07 -19.83
CA MET A 591 -10.54 6.29 -18.73
C MET A 591 -9.89 6.63 -17.39
N MET A 592 -8.56 6.79 -17.31
CA MET A 592 -7.87 7.14 -16.07
C MET A 592 -8.24 8.54 -15.58
N VAL A 593 -8.41 9.49 -16.50
CA VAL A 593 -8.91 10.83 -16.15
C VAL A 593 -10.33 10.77 -15.60
N PHE A 594 -11.22 9.97 -16.21
CA PHE A 594 -12.59 9.79 -15.71
C PHE A 594 -12.64 9.10 -14.33
N ILE A 595 -11.79 8.10 -14.09
CA ILE A 595 -11.66 7.46 -12.77
C ILE A 595 -11.17 8.48 -11.74
N GLY A 596 -10.07 9.19 -12.00
CA GLY A 596 -9.51 10.21 -11.09
C GLY A 596 -10.39 11.46 -10.89
N MET A 597 -11.38 11.67 -11.76
CA MET A 597 -12.41 12.72 -11.64
C MET A 597 -13.48 12.40 -10.58
N VAL A 598 -13.60 11.12 -10.16
CA VAL A 598 -14.71 10.59 -9.34
C VAL A 598 -14.22 9.86 -8.09
N MET A 599 -13.15 9.08 -8.20
CA MET A 599 -12.60 8.22 -7.15
C MET A 599 -11.39 8.85 -6.45
N ASP A 600 -11.06 8.36 -5.25
CA ASP A 600 -9.79 8.67 -4.59
C ASP A 600 -8.66 7.79 -5.18
N PRO A 601 -7.44 8.33 -5.44
CA PRO A 601 -6.32 7.59 -6.02
C PRO A 601 -6.00 6.28 -5.32
N PHE A 602 -6.19 6.14 -4.01
CA PHE A 602 -5.92 4.88 -3.32
C PHE A 602 -6.94 3.79 -3.71
N GLY A 603 -8.24 4.13 -3.78
CA GLY A 603 -9.27 3.20 -4.28
C GLY A 603 -9.18 2.99 -5.79
N ALA A 604 -8.75 4.01 -6.53
CA ALA A 604 -8.57 3.96 -7.98
C ALA A 604 -7.35 3.13 -8.40
N VAL A 605 -6.22 3.16 -7.66
CA VAL A 605 -5.05 2.30 -7.91
C VAL A 605 -5.43 0.82 -7.74
N ILE A 606 -6.24 0.48 -6.72
CA ILE A 606 -6.72 -0.89 -6.51
C ILE A 606 -7.55 -1.37 -7.71
N LEU A 607 -8.56 -0.59 -8.12
CA LEU A 607 -9.36 -0.88 -9.32
C LEU A 607 -8.48 -1.02 -10.59
N VAL A 608 -7.54 -0.10 -10.78
CA VAL A 608 -6.69 -0.05 -11.98
C VAL A 608 -5.70 -1.21 -12.02
N SER A 609 -5.09 -1.61 -10.89
CA SER A 609 -4.17 -2.74 -10.87
C SER A 609 -4.89 -4.07 -11.11
N ALA A 610 -6.08 -4.24 -10.50
CA ALA A 610 -6.87 -5.46 -10.66
C ALA A 610 -7.46 -5.62 -12.08
N THR A 611 -7.93 -4.54 -12.71
CA THR A 611 -8.77 -4.64 -13.93
C THR A 611 -8.18 -4.00 -15.19
N VAL A 612 -7.40 -2.93 -15.09
CA VAL A 612 -6.97 -2.14 -16.25
C VAL A 612 -5.53 -2.44 -16.66
N ALA A 613 -4.62 -2.54 -15.68
CA ALA A 613 -3.20 -2.78 -15.92
C ALA A 613 -2.95 -4.07 -16.73
N PRO A 614 -3.61 -5.23 -16.47
CA PRO A 614 -3.39 -6.43 -17.27
C PRO A 614 -3.75 -6.24 -18.76
N ILE A 615 -4.84 -5.51 -19.05
CA ILE A 615 -5.29 -5.22 -20.42
C ILE A 615 -4.35 -4.20 -21.09
N ALA A 616 -3.81 -3.23 -20.34
CA ALA A 616 -2.82 -2.30 -20.88
C ALA A 616 -1.51 -3.02 -21.24
N TYR A 617 -1.08 -3.99 -20.43
CA TYR A 617 0.14 -4.76 -20.65
C TYR A 617 -0.02 -5.76 -21.81
N SER A 618 -1.18 -6.43 -21.95
CA SER A 618 -1.46 -7.29 -23.12
C SER A 618 -1.46 -6.51 -24.44
N ASN A 619 -1.81 -5.22 -24.39
CA ASN A 619 -1.73 -4.30 -25.53
C ASN A 619 -0.34 -3.66 -25.74
N GLY A 620 0.69 -4.18 -25.08
CA GLY A 620 2.09 -3.79 -25.31
C GLY A 620 2.51 -2.45 -24.70
N ILE A 621 1.72 -1.88 -23.78
CA ILE A 621 2.09 -0.65 -23.07
C ILE A 621 3.02 -1.00 -21.90
N HIS A 622 4.19 -0.36 -21.84
CA HIS A 622 5.19 -0.65 -20.81
C HIS A 622 4.68 -0.31 -19.40
N PRO A 623 4.81 -1.21 -18.39
CA PRO A 623 4.26 -1.01 -17.04
C PRO A 623 4.56 0.34 -16.38
N VAL A 624 5.83 0.75 -16.33
CA VAL A 624 6.24 2.07 -15.80
C VAL A 624 5.58 3.24 -16.57
N HIS A 625 5.44 3.14 -17.90
CA HIS A 625 4.83 4.19 -18.72
C HIS A 625 3.32 4.27 -18.48
N PHE A 626 2.65 3.12 -18.40
CA PHE A 626 1.24 3.02 -18.00
C PHE A 626 1.01 3.70 -16.64
N TRP A 627 1.75 3.34 -15.59
CA TRP A 627 1.57 3.95 -14.27
C TRP A 627 1.94 5.44 -14.21
N MET A 628 2.89 5.92 -15.02
CA MET A 628 3.12 7.36 -15.19
C MET A 628 1.91 8.09 -15.82
N ILE A 629 1.23 7.47 -16.79
CA ILE A 629 -0.04 7.99 -17.33
C ILE A 629 -1.11 7.99 -16.24
N VAL A 630 -1.27 6.89 -15.50
CA VAL A 630 -2.27 6.76 -14.41
C VAL A 630 -2.10 7.87 -13.36
N ILE A 631 -0.90 8.04 -12.79
CA ILE A 631 -0.66 9.06 -11.74
C ILE A 631 -0.91 10.48 -12.29
N THR A 632 -0.44 10.77 -13.51
CA THR A 632 -0.64 12.09 -14.13
C THR A 632 -2.11 12.36 -14.45
N ALA A 633 -2.87 11.33 -14.84
CA ALA A 633 -4.30 11.39 -15.11
C ALA A 633 -5.13 11.55 -13.82
N PHE A 634 -4.73 10.90 -12.73
CA PHE A 634 -5.37 11.05 -11.43
C PHE A 634 -5.17 12.46 -10.85
N GLU A 635 -3.98 13.05 -10.97
CA GLU A 635 -3.76 14.44 -10.55
C GLU A 635 -4.49 15.48 -11.43
N LEU A 636 -4.65 15.21 -12.73
CA LEU A 636 -5.57 15.99 -13.57
C LEU A 636 -7.02 15.85 -13.08
N GLY A 637 -7.45 14.61 -12.81
CA GLY A 637 -8.74 14.27 -12.21
C GLY A 637 -9.03 15.10 -10.95
N TYR A 638 -8.08 15.13 -10.01
CA TYR A 638 -8.12 15.88 -8.75
C TYR A 638 -8.25 17.40 -8.86
N LEU A 639 -8.02 17.97 -10.04
CA LEU A 639 -8.21 19.39 -10.34
C LEU A 639 -9.42 19.67 -11.25
N SER A 640 -10.08 18.63 -11.77
CA SER A 640 -11.15 18.70 -12.77
C SER A 640 -12.52 18.23 -12.23
N PRO A 641 -13.65 18.83 -12.67
CA PRO A 641 -14.99 18.37 -12.28
C PRO A 641 -15.30 16.96 -12.82
N PRO A 642 -16.22 16.19 -12.21
CA PRO A 642 -17.18 16.59 -11.17
C PRO A 642 -16.60 16.85 -9.77
N VAL A 643 -15.65 16.06 -9.27
CA VAL A 643 -15.22 16.16 -7.85
C VAL A 643 -14.19 17.26 -7.61
N ALA A 644 -13.10 17.28 -8.37
CA ALA A 644 -11.97 18.22 -8.23
C ALA A 644 -11.49 18.41 -6.77
N LEU A 645 -11.06 17.33 -6.11
CA LEU A 645 -10.80 17.34 -4.66
C LEU A 645 -9.87 18.50 -4.21
N ASN A 646 -8.78 18.78 -4.92
CA ASN A 646 -7.85 19.85 -4.56
C ASN A 646 -8.50 21.26 -4.61
N GLN A 647 -9.52 21.46 -5.46
CA GLN A 647 -10.31 22.70 -5.52
C GLN A 647 -11.28 22.83 -4.35
N LEU A 648 -11.84 21.71 -3.86
CA LEU A 648 -12.68 21.65 -2.66
C LEU A 648 -11.85 21.93 -1.40
N LEU A 649 -10.67 21.30 -1.26
CA LEU A 649 -9.78 21.50 -0.13
C LEU A 649 -9.21 22.93 -0.10
N THR A 650 -8.85 23.49 -1.26
CA THR A 650 -8.48 24.91 -1.41
C THR A 650 -9.59 25.84 -0.91
N ARG A 651 -10.85 25.57 -1.29
CA ARG A 651 -12.03 26.30 -0.82
C ARG A 651 -12.20 26.20 0.69
N GLN A 652 -12.01 25.01 1.28
CA GLN A 652 -12.13 24.78 2.73
C GLN A 652 -11.09 25.58 3.54
N VAL A 653 -9.83 25.67 3.08
CA VAL A 653 -8.76 26.37 3.83
C VAL A 653 -8.74 27.88 3.61
N VAL A 654 -9.05 28.36 2.40
CA VAL A 654 -9.09 29.80 2.10
C VAL A 654 -10.39 30.43 2.62
N GLY A 655 -11.49 29.68 2.60
CA GLY A 655 -12.76 30.03 3.24
C GLY A 655 -13.76 30.73 2.30
N GLU A 656 -15.05 30.47 2.56
CA GLU A 656 -16.18 30.96 1.76
C GLU A 656 -16.15 32.48 1.54
N ALA A 657 -15.85 33.27 2.58
CA ALA A 657 -15.87 34.73 2.50
C ALA A 657 -14.79 35.35 1.59
N GLU A 658 -13.72 34.61 1.25
CA GLU A 658 -12.79 35.02 0.19
C GLU A 658 -13.24 34.49 -1.17
N MET A 659 -13.89 33.33 -1.25
CA MET A 659 -14.50 32.82 -2.48
C MET A 659 -15.61 33.73 -3.01
N ASP A 660 -16.46 34.26 -2.12
CA ASP A 660 -17.53 35.18 -2.48
C ASP A 660 -16.95 36.50 -3.06
N LYS A 661 -15.85 37.02 -2.47
CA LYS A 661 -15.08 38.15 -3.03
C LYS A 661 -14.47 37.84 -4.40
N VAL A 662 -13.94 36.64 -4.61
CA VAL A 662 -13.42 36.24 -5.93
C VAL A 662 -14.55 36.23 -6.95
N ALA A 663 -15.73 35.71 -6.58
CA ALA A 663 -16.90 35.69 -7.45
C ALA A 663 -17.37 37.11 -7.83
N ASP A 664 -17.27 38.08 -6.91
CA ASP A 664 -17.51 39.50 -7.21
C ASP A 664 -16.43 40.10 -8.12
N GLU A 665 -15.14 39.91 -7.81
CA GLU A 665 -14.00 40.44 -8.58
C GLU A 665 -13.90 39.91 -10.02
N VAL A 666 -14.61 38.84 -10.38
CA VAL A 666 -14.67 38.29 -11.75
C VAL A 666 -15.99 38.53 -12.49
N LYS A 667 -16.99 39.18 -11.88
CA LYS A 667 -18.21 39.60 -12.59
C LYS A 667 -17.83 40.56 -13.74
N GLY A 668 -18.26 40.23 -14.95
CA GLY A 668 -17.96 41.01 -16.17
C GLY A 668 -16.60 40.76 -16.82
N LYS A 669 -15.71 39.93 -16.23
CA LYS A 669 -14.43 39.57 -16.88
C LYS A 669 -14.61 38.48 -17.94
N ALA A 670 -13.66 38.43 -18.89
CA ALA A 670 -13.61 37.41 -19.93
C ALA A 670 -13.55 35.98 -19.36
N PHE A 671 -14.04 35.00 -20.13
CA PHE A 671 -14.21 33.60 -19.69
C PHE A 671 -12.97 33.01 -19.01
N TYR A 672 -11.78 33.20 -19.58
CA TYR A 672 -10.53 32.72 -19.00
C TYR A 672 -10.33 33.25 -17.56
N TYR A 673 -10.40 34.57 -17.33
CA TYR A 673 -10.20 35.14 -15.99
C TYR A 673 -11.34 34.84 -15.01
N ARG A 674 -12.55 34.59 -15.51
CA ARG A 674 -13.67 34.15 -14.69
C ARG A 674 -13.50 32.72 -14.15
N TYR A 675 -12.84 31.85 -14.91
CA TYR A 675 -12.63 30.44 -14.56
C TYR A 675 -11.15 30.06 -14.35
N GLU A 676 -10.23 31.03 -14.29
CA GLU A 676 -8.78 30.84 -14.20
C GLU A 676 -8.36 29.91 -13.06
N ARG A 677 -9.07 29.97 -11.93
CA ARG A 677 -8.92 29.04 -10.79
C ARG A 677 -8.94 27.56 -11.21
N TRP A 678 -9.81 27.22 -12.16
CA TRP A 678 -10.03 25.87 -12.69
C TRP A 678 -9.21 25.62 -13.96
N LEU A 679 -9.18 26.59 -14.88
CA LEU A 679 -8.58 26.43 -16.20
C LEU A 679 -7.06 26.34 -16.14
N LEU A 680 -6.39 27.14 -15.30
CA LEU A 680 -4.92 27.14 -15.23
C LEU A 680 -4.36 25.79 -14.75
N PRO A 681 -4.87 25.16 -13.67
CA PRO A 681 -4.43 23.83 -13.26
C PRO A 681 -4.78 22.74 -14.29
N VAL A 682 -6.02 22.74 -14.80
CA VAL A 682 -6.50 21.72 -15.75
C VAL A 682 -5.72 21.79 -17.07
N TYR A 683 -5.49 22.97 -17.66
CA TYR A 683 -4.67 23.08 -18.87
C TYR A 683 -3.21 22.67 -18.63
N THR A 684 -2.64 22.99 -17.47
CA THR A 684 -1.26 22.61 -17.15
C THR A 684 -1.09 21.09 -17.11
N LEU A 685 -1.93 20.39 -16.34
CA LEU A 685 -1.83 18.94 -16.22
C LEU A 685 -2.36 18.20 -17.45
N PHE A 686 -3.32 18.75 -18.20
CA PHE A 686 -3.76 18.16 -19.46
C PHE A 686 -2.66 18.18 -20.53
N ILE A 687 -1.94 19.30 -20.68
CA ILE A 687 -0.78 19.38 -21.59
C ILE A 687 0.36 18.47 -21.09
N GLY A 688 0.59 18.42 -19.77
CA GLY A 688 1.53 17.47 -19.17
C GLY A 688 1.17 16.01 -19.49
N LEU A 689 -0.09 15.61 -19.28
CA LEU A 689 -0.60 14.28 -19.56
C LEU A 689 -0.47 13.90 -21.03
N LEU A 690 -0.83 14.80 -21.97
CA LEU A 690 -0.65 14.55 -23.40
C LEU A 690 0.82 14.28 -23.77
N ILE A 691 1.77 14.98 -23.12
CA ILE A 691 3.21 14.77 -23.33
C ILE A 691 3.68 13.48 -22.64
N VAL A 692 3.16 13.11 -21.47
CA VAL A 692 3.47 11.82 -20.82
C VAL A 692 2.93 10.65 -21.64
N THR A 693 1.67 10.68 -22.06
CA THR A 693 1.03 9.62 -22.86
C THR A 693 1.72 9.47 -24.22
N TYR A 694 1.69 10.51 -25.06
CA TYR A 694 2.14 10.41 -26.46
C TYR A 694 3.63 10.67 -26.63
N GLY A 695 4.19 11.62 -25.88
CA GLY A 695 5.63 11.87 -25.87
C GLY A 695 6.41 10.72 -25.24
N GLY A 696 5.89 10.12 -24.15
CA GLY A 696 6.46 8.91 -23.55
C GLY A 696 6.52 7.74 -24.53
N GLN A 697 5.42 7.42 -25.24
CA GLN A 697 5.43 6.36 -26.25
C GLN A 697 6.36 6.69 -27.42
N ALA A 698 6.35 7.94 -27.92
CA ALA A 698 7.25 8.36 -28.99
C ALA A 698 8.73 8.25 -28.58
N LEU A 699 9.03 8.48 -27.31
CA LEU A 699 10.36 8.42 -26.72
C LEU A 699 10.85 6.97 -26.55
N ILE A 700 9.98 6.06 -26.08
CA ILE A 700 10.24 4.60 -26.05
C ILE A 700 10.49 4.08 -27.47
N ASN A 701 9.63 4.43 -28.44
CA ASN A 701 9.74 3.99 -29.84
C ASN A 701 11.01 4.53 -30.56
N ASN A 702 11.70 5.54 -30.03
CA ASN A 702 12.86 6.18 -30.68
C ASN A 702 14.15 6.14 -29.83
N ALA A 703 14.21 5.29 -28.79
CA ALA A 703 15.34 5.25 -27.86
C ALA A 703 16.71 5.14 -28.56
N ASP A 704 16.84 4.29 -29.59
CA ASP A 704 18.10 4.13 -30.34
C ASP A 704 18.59 5.38 -31.09
N ASN A 705 17.67 6.26 -31.51
CA ASN A 705 18.00 7.53 -32.16
C ASN A 705 18.37 8.62 -31.15
N LEU A 706 18.09 8.40 -29.86
CA LEU A 706 18.17 9.39 -28.80
C LEU A 706 19.17 9.02 -27.69
N LYS A 707 20.11 8.10 -27.93
CA LYS A 707 21.08 7.55 -26.96
C LYS A 707 21.67 8.51 -25.88
N PRO A 708 22.16 9.72 -26.18
CA PRO A 708 22.63 10.64 -25.13
C PRO A 708 21.51 11.18 -24.22
N VAL A 709 20.26 11.21 -24.71
CA VAL A 709 19.05 11.50 -23.93
C VAL A 709 18.50 10.23 -23.28
N SER A 710 18.59 9.06 -23.92
CA SER A 710 18.10 7.79 -23.34
C SER A 710 18.85 7.41 -22.07
N HIS A 711 20.18 7.47 -22.12
CA HIS A 711 21.05 7.25 -20.97
C HIS A 711 20.92 8.35 -19.89
N PHE A 712 20.51 9.58 -20.25
CA PHE A 712 20.26 10.65 -19.28
C PHE A 712 18.89 10.53 -18.60
N LEU A 713 17.88 10.00 -19.29
CA LEU A 713 16.53 9.80 -18.78
C LEU A 713 16.29 8.40 -18.17
N GLY A 714 17.23 7.45 -18.33
CA GLY A 714 17.07 6.06 -17.88
C GLY A 714 16.15 5.20 -18.78
N LEU A 715 15.93 5.62 -20.03
CA LEU A 715 15.08 4.90 -20.99
C LEU A 715 15.56 3.50 -21.33
N ASP A 716 16.84 3.22 -21.14
CA ASP A 716 17.45 1.95 -21.53
C ASP A 716 16.86 0.75 -20.75
N GLN A 717 16.15 1.01 -19.64
CA GLN A 717 15.34 0.04 -18.90
C GLN A 717 13.88 -0.08 -19.39
N LEU A 718 13.30 0.93 -20.06
CA LEU A 718 11.89 0.95 -20.49
C LEU A 718 11.64 0.28 -21.86
N ARG A 719 12.50 -0.65 -22.27
CA ARG A 719 12.50 -1.21 -23.63
C ARG A 719 11.71 -2.52 -23.69
N PRO A 720 10.48 -2.55 -24.25
CA PRO A 720 9.80 -3.83 -24.49
C PRO A 720 10.59 -4.64 -25.54
N ALA A 721 10.97 -5.88 -25.19
CA ALA A 721 11.73 -6.79 -26.06
C ALA A 721 10.95 -7.28 -27.31
N VAL A 722 9.76 -6.75 -27.54
CA VAL A 722 8.83 -7.12 -28.62
C VAL A 722 9.21 -6.45 -29.95
N LEU A 723 9.89 -5.28 -29.93
CA LEU A 723 10.18 -4.50 -31.13
C LEU A 723 11.22 -5.13 -32.08
N ASP A 724 11.99 -6.13 -31.62
CA ASP A 724 12.93 -6.88 -32.47
C ASP A 724 12.29 -8.06 -33.22
N GLN A 725 10.99 -8.34 -33.01
CA GLN A 725 10.27 -9.43 -33.68
C GLN A 725 9.45 -8.93 -34.86
N SER A 726 9.82 -9.36 -36.07
CA SER A 726 8.93 -9.35 -37.23
C SER A 726 7.69 -10.24 -36.95
N PRO A 727 6.50 -9.90 -37.47
CA PRO A 727 5.27 -10.62 -37.15
C PRO A 727 5.29 -12.04 -37.73
N THR A 728 5.50 -13.03 -36.87
CA THR A 728 5.17 -14.43 -37.16
C THR A 728 3.66 -14.55 -37.36
N PRO A 729 3.16 -15.26 -38.38
CA PRO A 729 1.72 -15.48 -38.55
C PRO A 729 1.12 -16.15 -37.31
N ALA A 730 -0.06 -15.70 -36.88
CA ALA A 730 -0.78 -16.31 -35.78
C ALA A 730 -1.15 -17.78 -36.11
N PRO A 731 -1.13 -18.70 -35.13
CA PRO A 731 -1.62 -20.05 -35.32
C PRO A 731 -3.10 -20.04 -35.75
N GLU A 732 -3.42 -20.82 -36.78
CA GLU A 732 -4.80 -20.95 -37.27
C GLU A 732 -5.67 -21.68 -36.22
N PRO A 733 -6.88 -21.19 -35.87
CA PRO A 733 -7.71 -21.83 -34.86
C PRO A 733 -8.11 -23.25 -35.27
N ALA A 734 -7.92 -24.20 -34.34
CA ALA A 734 -8.39 -25.57 -34.56
C ALA A 734 -9.92 -25.59 -34.78
N PRO A 735 -10.43 -26.37 -35.76
CA PRO A 735 -11.86 -26.39 -36.06
C PRO A 735 -12.67 -26.95 -34.88
N ALA A 736 -13.79 -26.31 -34.59
CA ALA A 736 -14.67 -26.72 -33.49
C ALA A 736 -15.30 -28.10 -33.75
N ALA A 737 -15.39 -28.92 -32.72
CA ALA A 737 -16.16 -30.16 -32.75
C ALA A 737 -17.67 -29.87 -32.68
N GLU A 738 -18.45 -30.49 -33.56
CA GLU A 738 -19.92 -30.39 -33.53
C GLU A 738 -20.51 -31.22 -32.37
N PRO A 739 -21.65 -30.81 -31.78
CA PRO A 739 -22.23 -31.47 -30.61
C PRO A 739 -22.89 -32.81 -30.98
N MET A 740 -22.56 -33.87 -30.23
CA MET A 740 -23.31 -35.13 -30.26
C MET A 740 -24.44 -35.13 -29.21
N VAL A 741 -25.52 -35.85 -29.54
CA VAL A 741 -26.84 -35.77 -28.91
C VAL A 741 -27.00 -36.77 -27.76
N ASP A 742 -27.56 -36.32 -26.63
CA ASP A 742 -28.00 -37.17 -25.51
C ASP A 742 -29.28 -37.98 -25.83
N PRO A 743 -29.38 -39.26 -25.42
CA PRO A 743 -30.62 -40.02 -25.43
C PRO A 743 -31.42 -39.84 -24.11
N VAL A 744 -32.71 -39.51 -24.25
CA VAL A 744 -33.66 -39.26 -23.15
C VAL A 744 -34.23 -40.53 -22.52
N VAL A 745 -34.42 -40.55 -21.18
CA VAL A 745 -35.39 -41.41 -20.47
C VAL A 745 -36.00 -40.64 -19.29
N ASP A 746 -37.34 -40.50 -19.26
CA ASP A 746 -38.13 -39.83 -18.20
C ASP A 746 -38.85 -40.87 -17.26
N PRO A 747 -39.91 -40.56 -16.47
CA PRO A 747 -39.75 -40.28 -15.03
C PRO A 747 -40.74 -41.00 -14.08
N VAL A 748 -40.51 -41.00 -12.75
CA VAL A 748 -41.55 -41.33 -11.73
C VAL A 748 -41.47 -40.43 -10.48
N THR A 749 -42.65 -40.00 -10.03
CA THR A 749 -43.04 -39.01 -8.99
C THR A 749 -42.84 -39.35 -7.50
N ASP A 750 -42.75 -38.30 -6.67
CA ASP A 750 -43.29 -38.09 -5.29
C ASP A 750 -42.94 -39.08 -4.14
N THR A 751 -42.82 -38.69 -2.86
CA THR A 751 -43.65 -37.74 -2.07
C THR A 751 -42.89 -37.11 -0.87
N MET A 752 -43.51 -36.16 -0.14
CA MET A 752 -42.98 -35.49 1.08
C MET A 752 -43.24 -36.26 2.39
N LEU A 753 -42.45 -36.00 3.46
CA LEU A 753 -42.92 -35.52 4.79
C LEU A 753 -41.80 -35.38 5.86
N ASP A 754 -42.05 -34.48 6.84
CA ASP A 754 -41.26 -34.06 8.02
C ASP A 754 -42.29 -33.84 9.18
N PRO A 755 -42.01 -33.66 10.51
CA PRO A 755 -40.78 -33.71 11.34
C PRO A 755 -40.90 -34.58 12.63
N THR A 756 -39.92 -34.55 13.59
CA THR A 756 -40.09 -34.36 15.08
C THR A 756 -38.81 -34.56 15.96
N LEU A 757 -38.79 -33.99 17.19
CA LEU A 757 -37.75 -34.01 18.27
C LEU A 757 -38.42 -33.62 19.63
N PRO A 758 -37.78 -33.71 20.85
CA PRO A 758 -36.71 -34.57 21.41
C PRO A 758 -37.35 -35.59 22.43
N PRO A 759 -37.09 -35.78 23.77
CA PRO A 759 -36.08 -35.30 24.79
C PRO A 759 -34.82 -36.24 24.90
N ALA A 760 -33.89 -36.28 25.89
CA ALA A 760 -33.75 -35.91 27.34
C ALA A 760 -34.31 -36.95 28.38
N ASP A 761 -33.77 -37.20 29.59
CA ASP A 761 -32.64 -36.66 30.41
C ASP A 761 -31.89 -37.74 31.26
N ASP A 762 -30.71 -37.35 31.79
CA ASP A 762 -30.18 -37.59 33.18
C ASP A 762 -29.10 -38.67 33.56
N LEU A 763 -28.34 -38.31 34.62
CA LEU A 763 -27.51 -39.08 35.58
C LEU A 763 -26.06 -39.55 35.26
N LEU A 764 -25.13 -38.59 35.34
CA LEU A 764 -23.97 -38.55 36.28
C LEU A 764 -23.04 -39.78 36.51
N GLY A 765 -21.74 -39.60 36.19
CA GLY A 765 -20.64 -40.00 37.09
C GLY A 765 -19.39 -40.68 36.49
N GLY A 766 -18.24 -40.00 36.50
CA GLY A 766 -16.91 -40.60 36.30
C GLY A 766 -15.91 -39.76 35.49
N GLU A 767 -14.72 -39.52 36.04
CA GLU A 767 -13.57 -38.89 35.34
C GLU A 767 -12.58 -39.95 34.75
N PRO A 768 -11.63 -39.57 33.87
CA PRO A 768 -11.36 -40.35 32.66
C PRO A 768 -10.10 -41.24 32.68
N PRO A 769 -10.03 -42.21 31.75
CA PRO A 769 -8.79 -42.74 31.21
C PRO A 769 -8.60 -42.42 29.71
N ALA A 770 -7.37 -42.63 29.25
CA ALA A 770 -6.81 -42.26 27.96
C ALA A 770 -7.56 -42.67 26.67
N ALA A 771 -7.50 -41.76 25.69
CA ALA A 771 -7.36 -41.96 24.24
C ALA A 771 -7.85 -43.27 23.58
N ALA A 772 -8.85 -43.13 22.71
CA ALA A 772 -9.08 -44.02 21.57
C ALA A 772 -9.36 -43.15 20.33
N ALA A 773 -8.65 -43.40 19.22
CA ALA A 773 -8.85 -42.68 17.96
C ALA A 773 -9.96 -43.35 17.12
N ALA A 774 -10.84 -42.56 16.51
CA ALA A 774 -11.75 -43.01 15.47
C ALA A 774 -11.10 -42.82 14.09
N ALA A 775 -11.35 -43.75 13.16
CA ALA A 775 -10.61 -43.85 11.91
C ALA A 775 -11.08 -42.88 10.81
N THR A 776 -10.16 -42.49 9.93
CA THR A 776 -10.43 -42.02 8.57
C THR A 776 -10.14 -43.13 7.54
N PRO A 777 -10.78 -43.14 6.36
CA PRO A 777 -10.61 -44.21 5.37
C PRO A 777 -9.21 -44.24 4.74
N SER A 778 -8.75 -45.43 4.34
CA SER A 778 -7.51 -45.60 3.56
C SER A 778 -7.63 -45.02 2.15
N ALA A 779 -6.49 -44.75 1.50
CA ALA A 779 -6.39 -44.18 0.16
C ALA A 779 -5.62 -45.10 -0.81
N ALA A 780 -5.84 -44.90 -2.11
CA ALA A 780 -5.29 -45.71 -3.20
C ALA A 780 -3.74 -45.78 -3.15
N PRO A 781 -3.11 -46.85 -3.69
CA PRO A 781 -1.67 -47.09 -3.60
C PRO A 781 -0.89 -45.85 -4.05
N ALA A 782 -0.26 -45.21 -3.08
CA ALA A 782 0.41 -43.94 -3.30
C ALA A 782 1.65 -44.15 -4.17
N GLY A 783 1.84 -43.27 -5.14
CA GLY A 783 3.18 -43.00 -5.65
C GLY A 783 4.09 -42.48 -4.53
N PRO A 784 5.41 -42.31 -4.80
CA PRO A 784 6.37 -41.81 -3.81
C PRO A 784 5.82 -40.59 -3.08
N SER A 785 5.84 -40.64 -1.75
CA SER A 785 5.07 -39.71 -0.93
C SER A 785 5.49 -38.26 -1.18
N PRO A 786 4.59 -37.27 -1.03
CA PRO A 786 4.93 -35.86 -1.25
C PRO A 786 6.17 -35.40 -0.48
N ALA A 787 6.39 -35.94 0.73
CA ALA A 787 7.59 -35.68 1.53
C ALA A 787 8.88 -36.25 0.91
N GLN A 788 8.86 -37.49 0.38
CA GLN A 788 10.02 -38.07 -0.32
C GLN A 788 10.37 -37.28 -1.58
N LEU A 789 9.37 -36.87 -2.37
CA LEU A 789 9.59 -36.06 -3.56
C LEU A 789 10.07 -34.64 -3.23
N GLN A 790 9.60 -34.04 -2.12
CA GLN A 790 10.13 -32.76 -1.62
C GLN A 790 11.61 -32.86 -1.26
N VAL A 791 12.07 -33.96 -0.66
CA VAL A 791 13.50 -34.21 -0.39
C VAL A 791 14.29 -34.38 -1.69
N GLU A 792 13.80 -35.17 -2.64
CA GLU A 792 14.44 -35.38 -3.95
C GLU A 792 14.62 -34.06 -4.73
N VAL A 793 13.60 -33.20 -4.74
CA VAL A 793 13.66 -31.87 -5.36
C VAL A 793 14.57 -30.92 -4.59
N THR A 794 14.57 -30.97 -3.25
CA THR A 794 15.48 -30.19 -2.39
C THR A 794 16.94 -30.53 -2.67
N GLU A 795 17.26 -31.81 -2.82
CA GLU A 795 18.61 -32.28 -3.17
C GLU A 795 19.02 -31.78 -4.57
N VAL A 796 18.12 -31.87 -5.56
CA VAL A 796 18.36 -31.39 -6.92
C VAL A 796 18.62 -29.88 -6.99
N VAL A 797 17.85 -29.07 -6.25
CA VAL A 797 18.06 -27.61 -6.16
C VAL A 797 19.38 -27.28 -5.46
N SER A 798 19.75 -28.03 -4.41
CA SER A 798 21.04 -27.87 -3.71
C SER A 798 22.23 -28.24 -4.62
N ASN A 799 22.14 -29.36 -5.32
CA ASN A 799 23.16 -29.82 -6.27
C ASN A 799 23.33 -28.87 -7.47
N TRP A 800 22.25 -28.22 -7.92
CA TRP A 800 22.29 -27.17 -8.95
C TRP A 800 23.10 -25.93 -8.51
N ALA A 801 22.92 -25.46 -7.27
CA ALA A 801 23.70 -24.35 -6.73
C ALA A 801 25.16 -24.74 -6.42
N ALA A 802 25.40 -25.98 -5.99
CA ALA A 802 26.75 -26.52 -5.82
C ALA A 802 27.51 -26.58 -7.15
N ALA A 803 26.89 -27.06 -8.23
CA ALA A 803 27.48 -27.09 -9.57
C ALA A 803 27.79 -25.66 -10.09
N TRP A 804 26.89 -24.70 -9.86
CA TRP A 804 27.12 -23.30 -10.23
C TRP A 804 28.29 -22.68 -9.45
N SER A 805 28.37 -22.90 -8.13
CA SER A 805 29.48 -22.43 -7.28
C SER A 805 30.82 -23.07 -7.66
N ALA A 806 30.82 -24.37 -7.97
CA ALA A 806 32.00 -25.09 -8.48
C ALA A 806 32.46 -24.60 -9.86
N ARG A 807 31.61 -23.86 -10.59
CA ARG A 807 31.73 -23.48 -12.01
C ARG A 807 31.72 -24.67 -12.97
N ASP A 808 31.13 -25.80 -12.59
CA ASP A 808 30.86 -26.89 -13.53
C ASP A 808 29.67 -26.49 -14.42
N VAL A 809 30.00 -26.08 -15.64
CA VAL A 809 29.01 -25.58 -16.59
C VAL A 809 28.20 -26.72 -17.21
N GLU A 810 28.78 -27.91 -17.42
CA GLU A 810 28.03 -29.04 -17.98
C GLU A 810 27.12 -29.64 -16.90
N GLY A 811 27.62 -29.77 -15.67
CA GLY A 811 26.81 -30.13 -14.50
C GLY A 811 25.64 -29.16 -14.30
N TYR A 812 25.91 -27.85 -14.26
CA TYR A 812 24.88 -26.81 -14.15
C TYR A 812 23.82 -26.89 -15.27
N LEU A 813 24.23 -27.01 -16.54
CA LEU A 813 23.29 -27.10 -17.67
C LEU A 813 22.52 -28.44 -17.67
N SER A 814 23.07 -29.51 -17.09
CA SER A 814 22.41 -30.82 -17.03
C SER A 814 21.12 -30.84 -16.20
N PHE A 815 20.91 -29.88 -15.31
CA PHE A 815 19.68 -29.75 -14.51
C PHE A 815 18.47 -29.23 -15.29
N TYR A 816 18.66 -28.69 -16.50
CA TYR A 816 17.58 -28.08 -17.29
C TYR A 816 16.93 -29.09 -18.24
N SER A 817 15.60 -29.01 -18.39
CA SER A 817 14.77 -29.83 -19.28
C SER A 817 15.16 -29.65 -20.75
N ALA A 818 14.83 -30.61 -21.61
CA ALA A 818 14.88 -30.44 -23.06
C ALA A 818 13.93 -29.30 -23.53
N ASN A 819 12.81 -29.13 -22.85
CA ASN A 819 11.72 -28.19 -23.15
C ASN A 819 11.72 -26.93 -22.25
N PHE A 820 12.89 -26.56 -21.70
CA PHE A 820 13.04 -25.41 -20.80
C PHE A 820 12.52 -24.10 -21.42
N GLU A 821 11.62 -23.42 -20.71
CA GLU A 821 11.05 -22.12 -21.04
C GLU A 821 12.12 -21.03 -20.90
N LEU A 822 12.64 -20.58 -22.04
CA LEU A 822 13.75 -19.64 -22.11
C LEU A 822 13.29 -18.22 -21.70
N PRO A 823 14.00 -17.53 -20.78
CA PRO A 823 13.61 -16.19 -20.34
C PRO A 823 13.85 -15.16 -21.45
N GLY A 824 12.76 -14.69 -22.04
CA GLY A 824 12.75 -13.87 -23.25
C GLY A 824 12.97 -14.70 -24.53
N ALA A 825 12.74 -14.08 -25.69
CA ALA A 825 12.74 -14.75 -27.00
C ALA A 825 14.15 -15.11 -27.54
N GLN A 826 14.98 -15.76 -26.73
CA GLN A 826 16.30 -16.26 -27.11
C GLN A 826 16.23 -17.74 -27.50
N SER A 827 17.08 -18.17 -28.43
CA SER A 827 17.24 -19.61 -28.71
C SER A 827 18.08 -20.29 -27.63
N ARG A 828 17.83 -21.60 -27.40
CA ARG A 828 18.54 -22.41 -26.40
C ARG A 828 20.06 -22.27 -26.50
N ALA A 829 20.62 -22.34 -27.71
CA ALA A 829 22.07 -22.23 -27.94
C ALA A 829 22.64 -20.85 -27.57
N GLN A 830 21.87 -19.77 -27.71
CA GLN A 830 22.28 -18.43 -27.27
C GLN A 830 22.28 -18.33 -25.74
N TRP A 831 21.25 -18.88 -25.08
CA TRP A 831 21.14 -18.92 -23.62
C TRP A 831 22.25 -19.78 -22.99
N GLU A 832 22.51 -20.98 -23.51
CA GLU A 832 23.60 -21.85 -23.04
C GLU A 832 24.97 -21.18 -23.24
N SER A 833 25.20 -20.53 -24.40
CA SER A 833 26.41 -19.75 -24.65
C SER A 833 26.57 -18.58 -23.68
N GLN A 834 25.48 -17.87 -23.36
CA GLN A 834 25.50 -16.78 -22.38
C GLN A 834 25.78 -17.30 -20.96
N ARG A 835 25.17 -18.42 -20.54
CA ARG A 835 25.45 -19.05 -19.24
C ARG A 835 26.90 -19.54 -19.16
N ARG A 836 27.42 -20.20 -20.20
CA ARG A 836 28.84 -20.58 -20.34
C ARG A 836 29.75 -19.36 -20.16
N ALA A 837 29.48 -18.26 -20.86
CA ALA A 837 30.25 -17.02 -20.72
C ALA A 837 30.11 -16.33 -19.36
N ARG A 838 28.96 -16.44 -18.67
CA ARG A 838 28.76 -15.87 -17.33
C ARG A 838 29.43 -16.68 -16.21
N ILE A 839 29.57 -18.00 -16.36
CA ILE A 839 30.14 -18.89 -15.34
C ILE A 839 31.67 -19.06 -15.53
N ALA A 840 32.14 -19.31 -16.76
CA ALA A 840 33.54 -19.62 -17.01
C ALA A 840 34.49 -18.40 -16.84
N ASN A 841 34.00 -17.17 -17.04
CA ASN A 841 34.80 -15.95 -16.92
C ASN A 841 34.91 -15.40 -15.48
N LYS A 842 34.59 -16.21 -14.47
CA LYS A 842 34.54 -15.80 -13.04
C LYS A 842 35.65 -16.41 -12.20
N SER A 843 36.31 -15.58 -11.39
CA SER A 843 37.45 -15.99 -10.55
C SER A 843 37.01 -16.81 -9.33
N SER A 844 35.86 -16.47 -8.77
CA SER A 844 35.09 -17.25 -7.80
C SER A 844 33.59 -17.07 -8.05
N ILE A 845 32.79 -18.07 -7.69
CA ILE A 845 31.32 -18.01 -7.58
C ILE A 845 30.93 -18.68 -6.27
N GLU A 846 29.99 -18.08 -5.56
CA GLU A 846 29.43 -18.53 -4.29
C GLU A 846 27.91 -18.33 -4.40
N VAL A 847 27.15 -19.41 -4.20
CA VAL A 847 25.68 -19.43 -4.36
C VAL A 847 25.04 -20.12 -3.16
N ASP A 848 24.58 -19.32 -2.21
CA ASP A 848 23.86 -19.81 -1.04
C ASP A 848 22.34 -19.83 -1.32
N ILE A 849 21.66 -20.84 -0.78
CA ILE A 849 20.21 -21.00 -0.82
C ILE A 849 19.69 -20.86 0.61
N SER A 850 18.64 -20.06 0.79
CA SER A 850 17.93 -19.92 2.07
C SER A 850 16.41 -19.90 1.87
N ASN A 851 15.66 -20.15 2.95
CA ASN A 851 14.18 -20.14 2.94
C ASN A 851 13.53 -21.06 1.87
N LEU A 852 14.16 -22.19 1.55
CA LEU A 852 13.69 -23.12 0.53
C LEU A 852 12.36 -23.80 0.93
N ASN A 853 11.33 -23.52 0.14
CA ASN A 853 9.99 -24.09 0.23
C ASN A 853 9.72 -24.92 -1.04
N VAL A 854 9.32 -26.19 -0.89
CA VAL A 854 9.09 -27.10 -2.02
C VAL A 854 7.66 -27.64 -1.99
N GLN A 855 6.92 -27.40 -3.06
CA GLN A 855 5.58 -27.94 -3.29
C GLN A 855 5.67 -28.96 -4.43
N VAL A 856 5.18 -30.19 -4.22
CA VAL A 856 5.18 -31.25 -5.25
C VAL A 856 3.76 -31.71 -5.51
N ASN A 857 3.43 -31.89 -6.79
CA ASN A 857 2.15 -32.38 -7.28
C ASN A 857 2.39 -33.44 -8.36
N GLY A 858 2.59 -34.69 -7.92
CA GLY A 858 2.94 -35.80 -8.81
C GLY A 858 4.30 -35.63 -9.48
N GLU A 859 4.32 -35.57 -10.82
CA GLU A 859 5.55 -35.42 -11.62
C GLU A 859 5.98 -33.96 -11.83
N GLU A 860 5.26 -32.98 -11.25
CA GLU A 860 5.65 -31.56 -11.25
C GLU A 860 5.92 -31.04 -9.84
N ALA A 861 6.89 -30.14 -9.74
CA ALA A 861 7.29 -29.51 -8.49
C ALA A 861 7.58 -28.01 -8.68
N THR A 862 7.35 -27.24 -7.63
CA THR A 862 7.73 -25.81 -7.55
C THR A 862 8.61 -25.63 -6.31
N ALA A 863 9.82 -25.12 -6.52
CA ALA A 863 10.77 -24.80 -5.46
C ALA A 863 10.98 -23.28 -5.41
N GLU A 864 10.63 -22.67 -4.27
CA GLU A 864 10.79 -21.24 -4.01
C GLU A 864 11.86 -21.01 -2.94
N PHE A 865 12.83 -20.14 -3.19
CA PHE A 865 13.92 -19.88 -2.25
C PHE A 865 14.56 -18.50 -2.44
N ASP A 866 15.24 -18.01 -1.42
CA ASP A 866 16.07 -16.81 -1.49
C ASP A 866 17.51 -17.20 -1.87
N GLN A 867 17.94 -16.82 -3.08
CA GLN A 867 19.28 -17.06 -3.61
C GLN A 867 20.19 -15.87 -3.27
N ALA A 868 21.26 -16.10 -2.51
CA ALA A 868 22.36 -15.14 -2.39
C ALA A 868 23.49 -15.54 -3.34
N TYR A 869 23.88 -14.63 -4.25
CA TYR A 869 24.89 -14.84 -5.28
C TYR A 869 26.06 -13.88 -5.09
N LYS A 870 27.29 -14.38 -5.15
CA LYS A 870 28.50 -13.57 -4.99
C LYS A 870 29.62 -14.03 -5.93
N ALA A 871 30.17 -13.11 -6.73
CA ALA A 871 31.21 -13.40 -7.72
C ALA A 871 32.12 -12.19 -8.02
N ASP A 872 33.43 -12.37 -7.86
CA ASP A 872 34.50 -11.36 -7.91
C ASP A 872 34.27 -10.12 -6.99
N LYS A 873 33.44 -9.17 -7.43
CA LYS A 873 33.10 -7.89 -6.77
C LYS A 873 31.60 -7.58 -6.84
N TYR A 874 30.80 -8.52 -7.35
CA TYR A 874 29.36 -8.40 -7.50
C TYR A 874 28.69 -9.34 -6.47
N SER A 875 27.66 -8.84 -5.80
CA SER A 875 26.83 -9.60 -4.86
C SER A 875 25.38 -9.20 -5.05
N ASP A 876 24.47 -10.16 -5.03
CA ASP A 876 23.08 -10.01 -5.43
C ASP A 876 22.22 -11.01 -4.67
N ASN A 877 21.07 -10.57 -4.15
CA ASN A 877 20.16 -11.39 -3.35
C ASN A 877 18.77 -11.30 -3.99
N VAL A 878 18.28 -12.42 -4.52
CA VAL A 878 17.06 -12.46 -5.34
C VAL A 878 16.21 -13.65 -4.94
N ARG A 879 14.89 -13.47 -4.81
CA ARG A 879 13.97 -14.59 -4.59
C ARG A 879 13.76 -15.33 -5.90
N LYS A 880 13.68 -16.66 -5.85
CA LYS A 880 13.70 -17.51 -7.02
C LYS A 880 12.64 -18.58 -6.96
N THR A 881 11.93 -18.76 -8.06
CA THR A 881 10.93 -19.81 -8.25
C THR A 881 11.36 -20.68 -9.42
N LEU A 882 11.70 -21.93 -9.14
CA LEU A 882 11.98 -22.96 -10.13
C LEU A 882 10.75 -23.86 -10.26
N ARG A 883 10.24 -24.04 -11.48
CA ARG A 883 9.34 -25.16 -11.80
C ARG A 883 10.15 -26.32 -12.34
N LEU A 884 9.99 -27.49 -11.75
CA LEU A 884 10.64 -28.72 -12.14
C LEU A 884 9.62 -29.76 -12.60
N LYS A 885 10.02 -30.62 -13.52
CA LYS A 885 9.26 -31.80 -13.96
C LYS A 885 10.17 -33.02 -13.96
N LYS A 886 9.62 -34.21 -13.69
CA LYS A 886 10.39 -35.46 -13.71
C LYS A 886 10.50 -35.99 -15.15
N GLU A 887 11.70 -36.01 -15.71
CA GLU A 887 12.03 -36.51 -17.05
C GLU A 887 13.07 -37.64 -16.93
N ASP A 888 12.85 -38.78 -17.58
CA ASP A 888 13.71 -39.99 -17.48
C ASP A 888 14.08 -40.35 -16.02
N GLY A 889 13.09 -40.28 -15.12
CA GLY A 889 13.25 -40.57 -13.69
C GLY A 889 14.02 -39.51 -12.88
N ARG A 890 14.40 -38.36 -13.46
CA ARG A 890 15.15 -37.29 -12.78
C ARG A 890 14.42 -35.97 -12.85
N TRP A 891 14.49 -35.15 -11.80
CA TRP A 891 13.92 -33.81 -11.84
C TRP A 891 14.73 -32.87 -12.74
N LYS A 892 14.02 -32.10 -13.56
CA LYS A 892 14.55 -31.16 -14.54
C LYS A 892 13.85 -29.82 -14.40
N ILE A 893 14.62 -28.73 -14.40
CA ILE A 893 14.10 -27.36 -14.38
C ILE A 893 13.44 -27.08 -15.75
N VAL A 894 12.15 -26.77 -15.73
CA VAL A 894 11.34 -26.39 -16.90
C VAL A 894 11.19 -24.87 -16.98
N THR A 895 11.09 -24.17 -15.85
CA THR A 895 11.01 -22.69 -15.80
C THR A 895 11.91 -22.14 -14.69
N GLU A 896 12.69 -21.09 -14.98
CA GLU A 896 13.52 -20.36 -13.99
C GLU A 896 13.03 -18.90 -13.91
N GLN A 897 12.35 -18.54 -12.82
CA GLN A 897 11.90 -17.17 -12.54
C GLN A 897 12.63 -16.60 -11.32
N ALA A 898 12.84 -15.28 -11.31
CA ALA A 898 13.50 -14.56 -10.23
C ALA A 898 12.82 -13.20 -10.01
N SER A 899 12.69 -12.78 -8.74
CA SER A 899 11.91 -11.62 -8.26
C SER A 899 12.62 -10.88 -7.14
#